data_AF-A0AAW4D3T5-F1
#
_entry.id   AF-A0AAW4D3T5-F1
#
_cell.length_a   1.000
_cell.length_b   1.000
_cell.length_c   1.000
_cell.angle_alpha   90.00
_cell.angle_beta   90.00
_cell.angle_gamma   90.00
#
_symmetry.space_group_name_H-M   'P 1'
#
loop_
_entity.id
_entity.type
_entity.pdbx_description
1 polymer ?
#
loop_
_entity_poly.entity_id
_entity_poly.type
_entity_poly.pdbx_seq_one_letter_code
_entity_poly.pdbx_strand_id
1 'polypeptide(L)'
;QVKIRGQRIELGEIEARLLEVAGAAETVVVAREDAQGQHLVGYVADPYPPADLAAWQAQLKARLAEALPAYMVPSHLVWLAAMPLSPNGKLDRKALPAPDLEQARQAFQAPSTELECTVAAIWSQVLHLDQVGMADHFFDLGGHSLLATQVISRVAQELDLEVPLALLFEHSTLHAFTQAVSALQGHRAAPIAPVDRNQPLQLSFAQERQWFLWQLEPHSSAYHIPMALRLRGELDLQALEDSFNLLVQRHESLRTTFIQEQAQVRPVIHAHCRLPVPVQSVAGEDEEGTLIQAFIQAQTAQPFDLVNGPLLRIGVLKLGAQDHVLTLVQHHIVSDGWSMQVMVDEWMQSYASLTSGAQPNLAPLPVQYLDYAHWQRDWLAAGERERQLMYWREQLGDEPVVLELPTDHPRPAVQSYRGARLGLTLDTQLTTGLQQLAQQHNVTLFMLLLASFQALLQRYSGQDDIRVGVPVANRHRLETERLIGFFVNTQVLRGRFDGQLTVEALLEQVRQAALGAQQHQDLPFEQLVEALQPARSLSHNPLFQVMFTHRNLLDQQLGDGFKVPQLDVQTLSGEHHSAQFDLALDTFETPDGLGATWTFATDLFETSTLERMASHWQTLLRGMLASPGARVAELPLMDARQLDTARTWNQTAQRYPDEHCVHRLIEQQAQRSPEAAAVVFGARQLTYRQLNNAANGLAWQLIDRGVGPDVLVGIAAER
;
A
#
# COMPACT_ATOMS: atom_id res chain seq x y z
N GLN A 1 30.11 -12.07 4.33
CA GLN A 1 29.07 -11.27 5.02
C GLN A 1 29.65 -10.16 5.86
N VAL A 2 29.20 -8.93 5.62
CA VAL A 2 29.46 -7.73 6.44
C VAL A 2 28.16 -6.99 6.68
N LYS A 3 28.09 -6.15 7.72
CA LYS A 3 26.90 -5.32 8.00
C LYS A 3 27.21 -3.85 7.69
N ILE A 4 26.67 -3.34 6.60
CA ILE A 4 26.85 -1.94 6.16
C ILE A 4 25.49 -1.25 6.27
N ARG A 5 25.40 -0.13 7.00
CA ARG A 5 24.16 0.66 7.16
C ARG A 5 22.93 -0.18 7.55
N GLY A 6 23.11 -1.13 8.47
CA GLY A 6 22.03 -2.00 8.94
C GLY A 6 21.78 -3.25 8.08
N GLN A 7 22.28 -3.31 6.84
CA GLN A 7 22.04 -4.39 5.89
C GLN A 7 23.15 -5.46 5.90
N ARG A 8 22.77 -6.74 5.79
CA ARG A 8 23.73 -7.87 5.72
C ARG A 8 24.11 -8.12 4.27
N ILE A 9 25.35 -7.82 3.91
CA ILE A 9 25.84 -7.82 2.52
C ILE A 9 26.82 -8.97 2.29
N GLU A 10 26.65 -9.67 1.16
CA GLU A 10 27.62 -10.64 0.66
C GLU A 10 28.62 -10.02 -0.30
N LEU A 11 29.87 -9.85 0.16
CA LEU A 11 30.94 -9.24 -0.62
C LEU A 11 31.23 -9.98 -1.94
N GLY A 12 31.07 -11.31 -1.94
CA GLY A 12 31.31 -12.13 -3.13
C GLY A 12 30.35 -11.85 -4.29
N GLU A 13 29.12 -11.41 -4.00
CA GLU A 13 28.15 -11.01 -5.02
C GLU A 13 28.59 -9.73 -5.74
N ILE A 14 29.07 -8.76 -4.98
CA ILE A 14 29.59 -7.50 -5.50
C ILE A 14 30.90 -7.74 -6.25
N GLU A 15 31.77 -8.62 -5.75
CA GLU A 15 33.00 -9.04 -6.45
C GLU A 15 32.68 -9.63 -7.83
N ALA A 16 31.71 -10.55 -7.92
CA ALA A 16 31.34 -11.17 -9.20
C ALA A 16 30.83 -10.15 -10.22
N ARG A 17 30.00 -9.18 -9.78
CA ARG A 17 29.48 -8.13 -10.65
C ARG A 17 30.53 -7.10 -11.04
N LEU A 18 31.42 -6.74 -10.11
CA LEU A 18 32.52 -5.84 -10.40
C LEU A 18 33.49 -6.45 -11.43
N LEU A 19 33.75 -7.76 -11.34
CA LEU A 19 34.56 -8.48 -12.31
C LEU A 19 33.96 -8.42 -13.73
N GLU A 20 32.65 -8.68 -13.83
CA GLU A 20 31.91 -8.66 -15.10
C GLU A 20 31.86 -7.27 -15.72
N VAL A 21 31.54 -6.24 -14.92
CA VAL A 21 31.39 -4.87 -15.40
C VAL A 21 32.74 -4.26 -15.78
N ALA A 22 33.79 -4.53 -15.01
CA ALA A 22 35.12 -3.98 -15.26
C ALA A 22 35.87 -4.70 -16.39
N GLY A 23 35.53 -5.95 -16.71
CA GLY A 23 36.30 -6.76 -17.66
C GLY A 23 37.72 -7.05 -17.17
N ALA A 24 37.93 -7.01 -15.86
CA ALA A 24 39.24 -7.14 -15.22
C ALA A 24 39.60 -8.60 -14.93
N ALA A 25 40.89 -8.86 -14.65
CA ALA A 25 41.36 -10.20 -14.33
C ALA A 25 40.99 -10.63 -12.90
N GLU A 26 41.06 -9.70 -11.94
CA GLU A 26 40.77 -9.97 -10.53
C GLU A 26 40.10 -8.75 -9.87
N THR A 27 39.10 -9.00 -9.02
CA THR A 27 38.43 -7.98 -8.22
C THR A 27 38.24 -8.44 -6.79
N VAL A 28 38.29 -7.51 -5.84
CA VAL A 28 38.10 -7.79 -4.42
C VAL A 28 37.27 -6.67 -3.81
N VAL A 29 36.29 -7.01 -3.00
CA VAL A 29 35.51 -6.03 -2.24
C VAL A 29 35.75 -6.25 -0.76
N VAL A 30 36.02 -5.17 -0.04
CA VAL A 30 36.20 -5.19 1.41
C VAL A 30 35.34 -4.12 2.07
N ALA A 31 34.90 -4.40 3.30
CA ALA A 31 34.41 -3.35 4.17
C ALA A 31 35.60 -2.70 4.89
N ARG A 32 35.66 -1.37 4.88
CA ARG A 32 36.58 -0.59 5.70
C ARG A 32 35.78 0.30 6.63
N GLU A 33 36.38 0.61 7.77
CA GLU A 33 35.81 1.52 8.77
C GLU A 33 36.64 2.79 8.80
N ASP A 34 35.99 3.94 8.72
CA ASP A 34 36.58 5.27 8.89
C ASP A 34 35.81 6.10 9.92
N ALA A 35 36.12 7.40 10.01
CA ALA A 35 35.47 8.32 10.93
C ALA A 35 33.95 8.51 10.67
N GLN A 36 33.42 8.04 9.53
CA GLN A 36 32.02 8.11 9.10
C GLN A 36 31.32 6.73 9.15
N GLY A 37 32.02 5.67 9.61
CA GLY A 37 31.48 4.33 9.78
C GLY A 37 32.00 3.31 8.77
N GLN A 38 31.31 2.16 8.63
CA GLN A 38 31.71 1.11 7.69
C GLN A 38 31.19 1.38 6.27
N HIS A 39 32.10 1.36 5.29
CA HIS A 39 31.81 1.53 3.87
C HIS A 39 32.50 0.45 3.02
N LEU A 40 32.00 0.26 1.80
CA LEU A 40 32.51 -0.74 0.86
C LEU A 40 33.57 -0.13 -0.08
N VAL A 41 34.70 -0.82 -0.25
CA VAL A 41 35.77 -0.46 -1.19
C VAL A 41 35.98 -1.63 -2.15
N GLY A 42 35.84 -1.36 -3.45
CA GLY A 42 36.11 -2.32 -4.52
C GLY A 42 37.50 -2.08 -5.11
N TYR A 43 38.31 -3.12 -5.21
CA TYR A 43 39.62 -3.11 -5.86
C TYR A 43 39.51 -3.86 -7.18
N VAL A 44 40.03 -3.26 -8.24
CA VAL A 44 40.06 -3.84 -9.58
C VAL A 44 41.51 -3.92 -10.03
N ALA A 45 41.99 -5.13 -10.27
CA ALA A 45 43.35 -5.35 -10.76
C ALA A 45 43.37 -5.46 -12.29
N ASP A 46 44.06 -4.51 -12.92
CA ASP A 46 44.29 -4.47 -14.35
C ASP A 46 45.73 -4.01 -14.62
N PRO A 47 46.56 -4.77 -15.37
CA PRO A 47 47.92 -4.37 -15.72
C PRO A 47 48.02 -3.02 -16.45
N TYR A 48 46.93 -2.57 -17.06
CA TYR A 48 46.87 -1.32 -17.81
C TYR A 48 46.09 -0.25 -17.00
N PRO A 49 46.73 0.87 -16.64
CA PRO A 49 46.04 1.95 -15.93
C PRO A 49 44.97 2.60 -16.82
N PRO A 50 43.82 2.99 -16.24
CA PRO A 50 42.84 3.79 -16.96
C PRO A 50 43.44 5.15 -17.34
N ALA A 51 43.13 5.64 -18.54
CA ALA A 51 43.61 6.93 -19.03
C ALA A 51 43.09 8.11 -18.18
N ASP A 52 41.88 7.98 -17.65
CA ASP A 52 41.27 8.88 -16.69
C ASP A 52 40.62 8.05 -15.57
N LEU A 53 41.20 8.11 -14.38
CA LEU A 53 40.75 7.34 -13.22
C LEU A 53 39.36 7.78 -12.74
N ALA A 54 39.03 9.06 -12.82
CA ALA A 54 37.76 9.59 -12.34
C ALA A 54 36.61 9.20 -13.28
N ALA A 55 36.81 9.34 -14.60
CA ALA A 55 35.85 8.90 -15.60
C ALA A 55 35.62 7.37 -15.52
N TRP A 56 36.69 6.60 -15.33
CA TRP A 56 36.62 5.15 -15.15
C TRP A 56 35.84 4.75 -13.89
N GLN A 57 36.09 5.41 -12.75
CA GLN A 57 35.34 5.18 -11.51
C GLN A 57 33.85 5.49 -11.68
N ALA A 58 33.51 6.62 -12.31
CA ALA A 58 32.12 7.03 -12.54
C ALA A 58 31.40 6.03 -13.46
N GLN A 59 32.04 5.59 -14.54
CA GLN A 59 31.47 4.63 -15.47
C GLN A 59 31.21 3.26 -14.81
N LEU A 60 32.16 2.77 -13.99
CA LEU A 60 31.99 1.52 -13.27
C LEU A 60 30.89 1.62 -12.21
N LYS A 61 30.82 2.71 -11.45
CA LYS A 61 29.74 2.94 -10.47
C LYS A 61 28.37 2.98 -11.13
N ALA A 62 28.22 3.69 -12.24
CA ALA A 62 26.97 3.76 -12.99
C ALA A 62 26.52 2.36 -13.45
N ARG A 63 27.44 1.59 -14.05
CA ARG A 63 27.13 0.22 -14.50
C ARG A 63 26.90 -0.78 -13.36
N LEU A 64 27.51 -0.57 -12.19
CA LEU A 64 27.20 -1.34 -10.99
C LEU A 64 25.82 -0.99 -10.44
N ALA A 65 25.45 0.29 -10.46
CA ALA A 65 24.15 0.76 -9.99
C ALA A 65 22.99 0.27 -10.88
N GLU A 66 23.25 -0.06 -12.16
CA GLU A 66 22.27 -0.74 -13.02
C GLU A 66 21.93 -2.16 -12.53
N ALA A 67 22.86 -2.84 -11.83
CA ALA A 67 22.75 -4.25 -11.48
C ALA A 67 22.70 -4.53 -9.97
N LEU A 68 23.03 -3.56 -9.12
CA LEU A 68 23.10 -3.69 -7.67
C LEU A 68 22.33 -2.56 -6.97
N PRO A 69 21.66 -2.83 -5.84
CA PRO A 69 21.09 -1.79 -4.99
C PRO A 69 22.13 -0.75 -4.56
N ALA A 70 21.72 0.50 -4.36
CA ALA A 70 22.62 1.62 -4.05
C ALA A 70 23.56 1.35 -2.85
N TYR A 71 23.09 0.64 -1.82
CA TYR A 71 23.89 0.29 -0.64
C TYR A 71 24.94 -0.82 -0.89
N MET A 72 24.84 -1.57 -1.99
CA MET A 72 25.82 -2.59 -2.39
C MET A 72 26.88 -2.07 -3.34
N VAL A 73 26.67 -0.90 -3.96
CA VAL A 73 27.67 -0.28 -4.84
C VAL A 73 28.83 0.25 -4.00
N PRO A 74 30.10 -0.17 -4.24
CA PRO A 74 31.23 0.31 -3.47
C PRO A 74 31.36 1.83 -3.51
N SER A 75 31.48 2.44 -2.33
CA SER A 75 31.66 3.88 -2.17
C SER A 75 32.95 4.37 -2.82
N HIS A 76 33.97 3.50 -2.88
CA HIS A 76 35.24 3.75 -3.55
C HIS A 76 35.63 2.58 -4.46
N LEU A 77 36.16 2.92 -5.64
CA LEU A 77 36.74 1.96 -6.59
C LEU A 77 38.23 2.30 -6.77
N VAL A 78 39.11 1.34 -6.51
CA VAL A 78 40.56 1.52 -6.55
C VAL A 78 41.14 0.64 -7.64
N TRP A 79 41.81 1.26 -8.61
CA TRP A 79 42.59 0.53 -9.61
C TRP A 79 43.93 0.09 -9.02
N LEU A 80 44.35 -1.14 -9.32
CA LEU A 80 45.66 -1.69 -8.99
C LEU A 80 46.27 -2.33 -10.24
N ALA A 81 47.60 -2.25 -10.38
CA ALA A 81 48.30 -2.99 -11.44
C ALA A 81 48.23 -4.52 -11.24
N ALA A 82 48.19 -4.99 -9.99
CA ALA A 82 48.03 -6.38 -9.61
C ALA A 82 47.53 -6.50 -8.15
N MET A 83 46.85 -7.58 -7.80
CA MET A 83 46.44 -7.84 -6.41
C MET A 83 47.66 -8.19 -5.54
N PRO A 84 47.74 -7.66 -4.29
CA PRO A 84 48.79 -8.04 -3.36
C PRO A 84 48.59 -9.49 -2.89
N LEU A 85 49.63 -10.31 -3.02
CA LEU A 85 49.64 -11.70 -2.60
C LEU A 85 50.55 -11.91 -1.39
N SER A 86 50.09 -12.74 -0.46
CA SER A 86 50.89 -13.26 0.66
C SER A 86 51.99 -14.21 0.16
N PRO A 87 53.01 -14.54 0.97
CA PRO A 87 54.06 -15.51 0.60
C PRO A 87 53.55 -16.90 0.18
N ASN A 88 52.30 -17.25 0.54
CA ASN A 88 51.65 -18.51 0.18
C ASN A 88 50.77 -18.40 -1.09
N GLY A 89 50.86 -17.31 -1.84
CA GLY A 89 50.12 -17.11 -3.10
C GLY A 89 48.63 -16.80 -2.94
N LYS A 90 48.15 -16.50 -1.73
CA LYS A 90 46.77 -16.05 -1.46
C LYS A 90 46.71 -14.53 -1.35
N LEU A 91 45.59 -13.92 -1.76
CA LEU A 91 45.29 -12.50 -1.59
C LEU A 91 45.59 -12.01 -0.16
N ASP A 92 46.44 -11.00 -0.05
CA ASP A 92 46.72 -10.31 1.20
C ASP A 92 45.84 -9.07 1.35
N ARG A 93 44.68 -9.26 1.99
CA ARG A 93 43.69 -8.20 2.23
C ARG A 93 44.23 -7.07 3.12
N LYS A 94 45.28 -7.30 3.92
CA LYS A 94 45.89 -6.26 4.79
C LYS A 94 46.82 -5.34 4.01
N ALA A 95 47.37 -5.83 2.89
CA ALA A 95 48.27 -5.08 2.03
C ALA A 95 47.54 -4.23 0.96
N LEU A 96 46.20 -4.27 0.91
CA LEU A 96 45.41 -3.42 0.01
C LEU A 96 45.56 -1.94 0.40
N PRO A 97 45.85 -1.03 -0.55
CA PRO A 97 46.01 0.39 -0.26
C PRO A 97 44.71 1.02 0.20
N ALA A 98 44.78 2.03 1.06
CA ALA A 98 43.61 2.82 1.44
C ALA A 98 43.15 3.69 0.24
N PRO A 99 41.83 3.87 0.02
CA PRO A 99 41.33 4.78 -1.01
C PRO A 99 41.75 6.23 -0.70
N ASP A 100 42.03 7.02 -1.73
CA ASP A 100 42.34 8.44 -1.59
C ASP A 100 41.05 9.23 -1.34
N LEU A 101 40.80 9.60 -0.08
CA LEU A 101 39.57 10.23 0.39
C LEU A 101 39.43 11.70 -0.07
N GLU A 102 40.52 12.34 -0.50
CA GLU A 102 40.50 13.72 -1.01
C GLU A 102 39.82 13.83 -2.39
N GLN A 103 39.86 12.78 -3.21
CA GLN A 103 39.18 12.76 -4.51
C GLN A 103 37.67 12.49 -4.41
N ALA A 104 37.23 11.71 -3.42
CA ALA A 104 35.80 11.48 -3.15
C ALA A 104 35.07 12.75 -2.66
N ARG A 105 35.80 13.69 -2.03
CA ARG A 105 35.31 15.02 -1.69
C ARG A 105 34.92 15.88 -2.91
N GLN A 106 35.38 15.55 -4.12
CA GLN A 106 35.04 16.34 -5.31
C GLN A 106 33.60 16.14 -5.83
N ALA A 107 32.92 15.06 -5.44
CA ALA A 107 31.51 14.82 -5.78
C ALA A 107 30.53 15.34 -4.70
N PHE A 108 30.98 15.49 -3.46
CA PHE A 108 30.19 16.07 -2.39
C PHE A 108 30.30 17.59 -2.41
N GLN A 109 29.28 18.24 -2.98
CA GLN A 109 29.15 19.69 -2.87
C GLN A 109 28.31 20.01 -1.63
N ALA A 110 28.96 20.59 -0.62
CA ALA A 110 28.29 20.99 0.61
C ALA A 110 27.28 22.14 0.36
N PRO A 111 26.17 22.18 1.11
CA PRO A 111 25.29 23.34 1.20
C PRO A 111 26.09 24.61 1.49
N SER A 112 25.81 25.68 0.75
CA SER A 112 26.62 26.91 0.77
C SER A 112 25.86 28.15 1.20
N THR A 113 24.56 28.23 0.88
CA THR A 113 23.68 29.32 1.31
C THR A 113 22.97 28.99 2.62
N GLU A 114 22.48 30.01 3.33
CA GLU A 114 21.71 29.83 4.57
C GLU A 114 20.49 28.93 4.35
N LEU A 115 19.74 29.16 3.27
CA LEU A 115 18.60 28.32 2.89
C LEU A 115 19.02 26.87 2.62
N GLU A 116 20.10 26.64 1.87
CA GLU A 116 20.62 25.29 1.60
C GLU A 116 21.02 24.57 2.87
N CYS A 117 21.72 25.26 3.79
CA CYS A 117 22.13 24.69 5.07
C CYS A 117 20.93 24.32 5.95
N THR A 118 19.92 25.20 6.03
CA THR A 118 18.69 24.95 6.80
C THR A 118 17.93 23.75 6.25
N VAL A 119 17.70 23.70 4.94
CA VAL A 119 16.99 22.59 4.30
C VAL A 119 17.78 21.27 4.40
N ALA A 120 19.10 21.32 4.23
CA ALA A 120 19.97 20.14 4.39
C ALA A 120 19.93 19.58 5.82
N ALA A 121 19.91 20.46 6.84
CA ALA A 121 19.77 20.05 8.24
C ALA A 121 18.41 19.37 8.50
N ILE A 122 17.33 19.89 7.92
CA ILE A 122 16.00 19.28 8.02
C ILE A 122 16.00 17.89 7.34
N TRP A 123 16.56 17.76 6.14
CA TRP A 123 16.68 16.47 5.45
C TRP A 123 17.51 15.47 6.26
N SER A 124 18.68 15.89 6.75
CA SER A 124 19.54 15.09 7.61
C SER A 124 18.79 14.57 8.85
N GLN A 125 18.02 15.44 9.51
CA GLN A 125 17.25 15.07 10.71
C GLN A 125 16.10 14.10 10.39
N VAL A 126 15.37 14.32 9.30
CA VAL A 126 14.21 13.50 8.91
C VAL A 126 14.64 12.15 8.33
N LEU A 127 15.68 12.13 7.50
CA LEU A 127 16.23 10.92 6.88
C LEU A 127 17.20 10.15 7.79
N HIS A 128 17.51 10.70 8.97
CA HIS A 128 18.51 10.16 9.90
C HIS A 128 19.90 9.96 9.27
N LEU A 129 20.36 10.95 8.51
CA LEU A 129 21.65 10.97 7.83
C LEU A 129 22.59 11.99 8.48
N ASP A 130 23.89 11.70 8.51
CA ASP A 130 24.87 12.63 9.09
C ASP A 130 25.06 13.90 8.25
N GLN A 131 25.02 13.79 6.91
CA GLN A 131 25.19 14.89 5.96
C GLN A 131 24.39 14.66 4.69
N VAL A 132 23.95 15.75 4.05
CA VAL A 132 23.25 15.76 2.75
C VAL A 132 23.97 16.74 1.83
N GLY A 133 24.34 16.28 0.63
CA GLY A 133 24.99 17.06 -0.42
C GLY A 133 23.99 17.71 -1.38
N MET A 134 24.46 18.73 -2.10
CA MET A 134 23.62 19.53 -3.02
C MET A 134 23.01 18.73 -4.18
N ALA A 135 23.70 17.71 -4.65
CA ALA A 135 23.23 16.84 -5.74
C ALA A 135 22.43 15.63 -5.23
N ASP A 136 22.29 15.46 -3.91
CA ASP A 136 21.61 14.29 -3.36
C ASP A 136 20.11 14.37 -3.66
N HIS A 137 19.57 13.25 -4.14
CA HIS A 137 18.17 13.09 -4.49
C HIS A 137 17.39 12.55 -3.29
N PHE A 138 16.31 13.23 -2.90
CA PHE A 138 15.54 12.93 -1.69
C PHE A 138 15.08 11.47 -1.63
N PHE A 139 14.53 10.97 -2.73
CA PHE A 139 13.98 9.61 -2.80
C PHE A 139 15.09 8.55 -2.89
N ASP A 140 16.27 8.90 -3.40
CA ASP A 140 17.42 7.98 -3.45
C ASP A 140 18.06 7.80 -2.07
N LEU A 141 17.92 8.82 -1.22
CA LEU A 141 18.32 8.81 0.18
C LEU A 141 17.33 8.07 1.10
N GLY A 142 16.30 7.42 0.53
CA GLY A 142 15.27 6.70 1.29
C GLY A 142 14.07 7.55 1.68
N GLY A 143 13.94 8.76 1.14
CA GLY A 143 12.76 9.61 1.31
C GLY A 143 11.51 8.99 0.69
N HIS A 144 10.38 9.11 1.39
CA HIS A 144 9.05 8.69 0.92
C HIS A 144 8.01 9.75 1.28
N SER A 145 6.77 9.61 0.80
CA SER A 145 5.72 10.64 0.92
C SER A 145 5.49 11.14 2.36
N LEU A 146 5.65 10.27 3.36
CA LEU A 146 5.54 10.67 4.76
C LEU A 146 6.71 11.55 5.22
N LEU A 147 7.95 11.13 4.98
CA LEU A 147 9.14 11.94 5.30
C LEU A 147 9.15 13.24 4.49
N ALA A 148 8.70 13.17 3.24
CA ALA A 148 8.51 14.34 2.40
C ALA A 148 7.53 15.33 3.07
N THR A 149 6.40 14.85 3.61
CA THR A 149 5.45 15.68 4.37
C THR A 149 6.10 16.30 5.62
N GLN A 150 6.91 15.54 6.37
CA GLN A 150 7.63 16.05 7.54
C GLN A 150 8.68 17.11 7.16
N VAL A 151 9.47 16.86 6.10
CA VAL A 151 10.43 17.83 5.56
C VAL A 151 9.70 19.11 5.18
N ILE A 152 8.62 19.01 4.41
CA ILE A 152 7.84 20.17 3.99
C ILE A 152 7.28 20.94 5.19
N SER A 153 6.69 20.26 6.17
CA SER A 153 6.17 20.88 7.39
C SER A 153 7.26 21.66 8.15
N ARG A 154 8.44 21.08 8.30
CA ARG A 154 9.58 21.72 8.98
C ARG A 154 10.17 22.88 8.18
N VAL A 155 10.33 22.73 6.86
CA VAL A 155 10.82 23.79 5.97
C VAL A 155 9.83 24.96 5.96
N ALA A 156 8.53 24.68 5.83
CA ALA A 156 7.47 25.68 5.88
C ALA A 156 7.47 26.46 7.20
N GLN A 157 7.75 25.77 8.32
CA GLN A 157 7.85 26.40 9.62
C GLN A 157 9.10 27.27 9.80
N GLU A 158 10.28 26.75 9.45
CA GLU A 158 11.54 27.48 9.61
C GLU A 158 11.61 28.72 8.70
N LEU A 159 10.98 28.67 7.52
CA LEU A 159 10.97 29.76 6.56
C LEU A 159 9.73 30.66 6.62
N ASP A 160 8.72 30.29 7.42
CA ASP A 160 7.40 30.92 7.46
C ASP A 160 6.70 31.01 6.08
N LEU A 161 6.92 29.99 5.24
CA LEU A 161 6.41 29.91 3.87
C LEU A 161 5.44 28.74 3.72
N GLU A 162 4.47 28.87 2.82
CA GLU A 162 3.70 27.72 2.36
C GLU A 162 4.49 26.98 1.28
N VAL A 163 4.91 25.75 1.57
CA VAL A 163 5.70 24.94 0.64
C VAL A 163 4.85 23.78 0.14
N PRO A 164 4.50 23.74 -1.16
CA PRO A 164 3.77 22.60 -1.72
C PRO A 164 4.64 21.34 -1.71
N LEU A 165 4.09 20.19 -1.29
CA LEU A 165 4.83 18.92 -1.35
C LEU A 165 5.23 18.53 -2.77
N ALA A 166 4.40 18.84 -3.76
CA ALA A 166 4.68 18.62 -5.17
C ALA A 166 6.03 19.22 -5.60
N LEU A 167 6.45 20.32 -4.97
CA LEU A 167 7.72 20.97 -5.25
C LEU A 167 8.92 20.05 -4.99
N LEU A 168 8.86 19.21 -3.95
CA LEU A 168 9.91 18.23 -3.64
C LEU A 168 9.91 17.04 -4.61
N PHE A 169 8.76 16.72 -5.21
CA PHE A 169 8.68 15.70 -6.26
C PHE A 169 9.17 16.21 -7.62
N GLU A 170 8.89 17.47 -7.93
CA GLU A 170 9.33 18.14 -9.16
C GLU A 170 10.83 18.51 -9.11
N HIS A 171 11.30 18.87 -7.92
CA HIS A 171 12.67 19.29 -7.67
C HIS A 171 13.27 18.44 -6.55
N SER A 172 13.61 17.21 -6.90
CA SER A 172 13.96 16.15 -5.95
C SER A 172 15.41 16.15 -5.48
N THR A 173 16.30 16.96 -6.07
CA THR A 173 17.64 17.18 -5.54
C THR A 173 17.64 18.34 -4.55
N LEU A 174 18.51 18.30 -3.52
CA LEU A 174 18.60 19.36 -2.52
C LEU A 174 18.76 20.75 -3.17
N HIS A 175 19.63 20.87 -4.19
CA HIS A 175 19.85 22.12 -4.92
C HIS A 175 18.61 22.61 -5.67
N ALA A 176 17.94 21.73 -6.42
CA ALA A 176 16.75 22.12 -7.18
C ALA A 176 15.62 22.50 -6.23
N PHE A 177 15.45 21.76 -5.13
CA PHE A 177 14.43 22.03 -4.13
C PHE A 177 14.64 23.38 -3.46
N THR A 178 15.86 23.69 -3.02
CA THR A 178 16.16 24.99 -2.36
C THR A 178 15.98 26.16 -3.32
N GLN A 179 16.33 26.02 -4.61
CA GLN A 179 16.04 27.02 -5.62
C GLN A 179 14.53 27.24 -5.78
N ALA A 180 13.76 26.17 -5.87
CA ALA A 180 12.33 26.25 -6.04
C ALA A 180 11.64 26.88 -4.81
N VAL A 181 12.07 26.50 -3.60
CA VAL A 181 11.59 27.11 -2.34
C VAL A 181 11.92 28.60 -2.29
N SER A 182 13.11 29.00 -2.75
CA SER A 182 13.52 30.41 -2.76
C SER A 182 12.66 31.29 -3.68
N ALA A 183 12.00 30.68 -4.67
CA ALA A 183 11.10 31.35 -5.61
C ALA A 183 9.65 31.46 -5.11
N LEU A 184 9.29 30.80 -4.00
CA LEU A 184 7.93 30.83 -3.47
C LEU A 184 7.58 32.21 -2.90
N GLN A 185 6.32 32.60 -3.07
CA GLN A 185 5.73 33.81 -2.50
C GLN A 185 4.43 33.42 -1.78
N GLY A 186 4.33 33.74 -0.49
CA GLY A 186 3.16 33.43 0.34
C GLY A 186 3.55 33.18 1.78
N HIS A 187 2.66 33.52 2.72
CA HIS A 187 2.87 33.23 4.14
C HIS A 187 2.07 31.99 4.53
N ARG A 188 2.59 31.22 5.48
CA ARG A 188 1.90 30.03 6.02
C ARG A 188 0.50 30.40 6.53
N ALA A 189 -0.48 29.53 6.31
CA ALA A 189 -1.80 29.66 6.91
C ALA A 189 -1.71 29.69 8.45
N ALA A 190 -2.56 30.50 9.09
CA ALA A 190 -2.50 30.78 10.53
C ALA A 190 -2.32 29.52 11.41
N PRO A 191 -1.56 29.61 12.51
CA PRO A 191 -1.33 28.49 13.41
C PRO A 191 -2.64 28.04 14.06
N ILE A 192 -2.70 26.78 14.49
CA ILE A 192 -3.85 26.28 15.25
C ILE A 192 -3.82 26.93 16.64
N ALA A 193 -4.91 27.61 17.00
CA ALA A 193 -5.04 28.29 18.29
C ALA A 193 -5.91 27.48 19.26
N PRO A 194 -5.58 27.46 20.57
CA PRO A 194 -6.45 26.87 21.57
C PRO A 194 -7.83 27.54 21.63
N VAL A 195 -8.88 26.73 21.67
CA VAL A 195 -10.28 27.15 21.77
C VAL A 195 -10.72 27.17 23.24
N ASP A 196 -11.57 28.14 23.60
CA ASP A 196 -12.16 28.20 24.94
C ASP A 196 -13.10 27.00 25.19
N ARG A 197 -12.74 26.14 26.14
CA ARG A 197 -13.52 24.95 26.51
C ARG A 197 -14.87 25.25 27.15
N ASN A 198 -15.15 26.52 27.47
CA ASN A 198 -16.45 26.96 27.98
C ASN A 198 -17.46 27.31 26.87
N GLN A 199 -17.03 27.31 25.61
CA GLN A 199 -17.88 27.61 24.45
C GLN A 199 -18.43 26.31 23.84
N PRO A 200 -19.50 26.39 23.01
CA PRO A 200 -19.98 25.24 22.26
C PRO A 200 -18.87 24.68 21.34
N LEU A 201 -18.40 23.49 21.68
CA LEU A 201 -17.36 22.78 20.94
C LEU A 201 -17.97 22.04 19.75
N GLN A 202 -17.22 21.99 18.65
CA GLN A 202 -17.64 21.36 17.41
C GLN A 202 -16.79 20.13 17.09
N LEU A 203 -17.42 19.13 16.50
CA LEU A 203 -16.74 17.97 15.93
C LEU A 203 -16.01 18.38 14.65
N SER A 204 -14.95 17.64 14.31
CA SER A 204 -14.45 17.64 12.94
C SER A 204 -15.47 16.97 12.01
N PHE A 205 -15.40 17.25 10.71
CA PHE A 205 -16.26 16.58 9.72
C PHE A 205 -16.12 15.05 9.77
N ALA A 206 -14.90 14.58 10.01
CA ALA A 206 -14.60 13.17 10.12
C ALA A 206 -15.29 12.54 11.36
N GLN A 207 -15.29 13.24 12.51
CA GLN A 207 -16.01 12.79 13.70
C GLN A 207 -17.53 12.78 13.50
N GLU A 208 -18.09 13.76 12.78
CA GLU A 208 -19.54 13.80 12.47
C GLU A 208 -19.97 12.56 11.68
N ARG A 209 -19.17 12.11 10.70
CA ARG A 209 -19.45 10.84 9.99
C ARG A 209 -19.31 9.63 10.88
N GLN A 210 -18.27 9.53 11.69
CA GLN A 210 -18.11 8.37 12.58
C GLN A 210 -19.28 8.25 13.57
N TRP A 211 -19.77 9.39 14.07
CA TRP A 211 -21.00 9.42 14.85
C TRP A 211 -22.20 8.90 14.05
N PHE A 212 -22.41 9.39 12.83
CA PHE A 212 -23.51 8.93 11.96
C PHE A 212 -23.45 7.43 11.68
N LEU A 213 -22.27 6.88 11.36
CA LEU A 213 -22.08 5.45 11.12
C LEU A 213 -22.36 4.62 12.38
N TRP A 214 -21.91 5.08 13.54
CA TRP A 214 -22.23 4.43 14.81
C TRP A 214 -23.73 4.46 15.11
N GLN A 215 -24.46 5.52 14.75
CA GLN A 215 -25.92 5.56 14.92
C GLN A 215 -26.66 4.54 14.04
N LEU A 216 -26.12 4.23 12.86
CA LEU A 216 -26.70 3.21 11.97
C LEU A 216 -26.45 1.80 12.51
N GLU A 217 -25.25 1.53 13.05
CA GLU A 217 -24.88 0.22 13.62
C GLU A 217 -24.14 0.34 14.97
N PRO A 218 -24.84 0.64 16.09
CA PRO A 218 -24.21 0.90 17.39
C PRO A 218 -23.47 -0.31 18.00
N HIS A 219 -23.73 -1.50 17.48
CA HIS A 219 -23.14 -2.76 17.93
C HIS A 219 -22.04 -3.28 16.99
N SER A 220 -21.66 -2.51 15.97
CA SER A 220 -20.63 -2.90 15.02
C SER A 220 -19.23 -2.65 15.59
N SER A 221 -18.31 -3.59 15.36
CA SER A 221 -16.88 -3.43 15.64
C SER A 221 -16.07 -2.98 14.42
N ALA A 222 -16.74 -2.61 13.32
CA ALA A 222 -16.09 -2.29 12.05
C ALA A 222 -15.10 -1.11 12.14
N TYR A 223 -15.35 -0.17 13.07
CA TYR A 223 -14.53 1.03 13.31
C TYR A 223 -13.73 0.95 14.62
N HIS A 224 -13.41 -0.25 15.07
CA HIS A 224 -12.44 -0.45 16.15
C HIS A 224 -11.02 -0.48 15.59
N ILE A 225 -10.07 0.08 16.33
CA ILE A 225 -8.63 0.03 16.07
C ILE A 225 -7.99 -0.83 17.17
N PRO A 226 -7.93 -2.16 16.99
CA PRO A 226 -7.27 -3.06 17.92
C PRO A 226 -5.76 -3.11 17.67
N MET A 227 -5.00 -3.30 18.75
CA MET A 227 -3.60 -3.68 18.75
C MET A 227 -3.36 -4.68 19.88
N ALA A 228 -2.57 -5.72 19.62
CA ALA A 228 -2.19 -6.71 20.62
C ALA A 228 -0.66 -6.79 20.71
N LEU A 229 -0.12 -6.77 21.92
CA LEU A 229 1.30 -6.87 22.23
C LEU A 229 1.51 -8.05 23.18
N ARG A 230 2.49 -8.91 22.89
CA ARG A 230 3.02 -9.88 23.84
C ARG A 230 4.15 -9.22 24.61
N LEU A 231 4.07 -9.27 25.94
CA LEU A 231 5.02 -8.67 26.87
C LEU A 231 5.69 -9.79 27.66
N ARG A 232 6.99 -9.96 27.48
CA ARG A 232 7.80 -10.95 28.21
C ARG A 232 8.75 -10.25 29.18
N GLY A 233 8.63 -10.59 30.46
CA GLY A 233 9.38 -10.00 31.58
C GLY A 233 8.47 -9.66 32.76
N GLU A 234 9.03 -8.98 33.77
CA GLU A 234 8.29 -8.57 34.96
C GLU A 234 7.41 -7.34 34.66
N LEU A 235 6.10 -7.56 34.59
CA LEU A 235 5.11 -6.51 34.32
C LEU A 235 4.58 -5.94 35.65
N ASP A 236 4.82 -4.65 35.88
CA ASP A 236 4.18 -3.91 36.97
C ASP A 236 2.79 -3.45 36.52
N LEU A 237 1.76 -4.16 36.99
CA LEU A 237 0.37 -3.87 36.62
C LEU A 237 -0.12 -2.52 37.14
N GLN A 238 0.42 -2.02 38.26
CA GLN A 238 0.01 -0.73 38.80
C GLN A 238 0.62 0.39 37.96
N ALA A 239 1.92 0.31 37.66
CA ALA A 239 2.58 1.25 36.76
C ALA A 239 1.95 1.23 35.35
N LEU A 240 1.49 0.06 34.89
CA LEU A 240 0.75 -0.08 33.63
C LEU A 240 -0.57 0.71 33.68
N GLU A 241 -1.42 0.48 34.69
CA GLU A 241 -2.67 1.22 34.85
C GLU A 241 -2.44 2.74 34.98
N ASP A 242 -1.47 3.15 35.80
CA ASP A 242 -1.15 4.56 36.02
C ASP A 242 -0.64 5.23 34.74
N SER A 243 0.20 4.54 33.95
CA SER A 243 0.71 5.06 32.68
C SER A 243 -0.41 5.35 31.67
N PHE A 244 -1.42 4.48 31.55
CA PHE A 244 -2.57 4.74 30.67
C PHE A 244 -3.47 5.85 31.20
N ASN A 245 -3.68 5.93 32.52
CA ASN A 245 -4.46 7.01 33.10
C ASN A 245 -3.81 8.38 32.89
N LEU A 246 -2.48 8.47 32.89
CA LEU A 246 -1.74 9.68 32.50
C LEU A 246 -2.00 10.07 31.04
N LEU A 247 -2.04 9.10 30.12
CA LEU A 247 -2.37 9.37 28.72
C LEU A 247 -3.79 9.87 28.55
N VAL A 248 -4.76 9.24 29.22
CA VAL A 248 -6.16 9.67 29.21
C VAL A 248 -6.29 11.09 29.74
N GLN A 249 -5.54 11.46 30.79
CA GLN A 249 -5.56 12.82 31.32
C GLN A 249 -4.94 13.84 30.34
N ARG A 250 -3.83 13.46 29.69
CA ARG A 250 -3.05 14.30 28.79
C ARG A 250 -3.75 14.59 27.46
N HIS A 251 -4.44 13.60 26.88
CA HIS A 251 -5.11 13.70 25.58
C HIS A 251 -6.62 13.81 25.76
N GLU A 252 -7.18 14.98 25.46
CA GLU A 252 -8.63 15.23 25.59
C GLU A 252 -9.48 14.22 24.83
N SER A 253 -9.01 13.79 23.64
CA SER A 253 -9.71 12.84 22.78
C SER A 253 -10.05 11.52 23.50
N LEU A 254 -9.15 11.01 24.35
CA LEU A 254 -9.33 9.73 25.06
C LEU A 254 -10.36 9.79 26.19
N ARG A 255 -10.69 11.00 26.65
CA ARG A 255 -11.72 11.27 27.67
C ARG A 255 -12.89 12.08 27.10
N THR A 256 -13.11 11.99 25.79
CA THR A 256 -14.23 12.64 25.11
C THR A 256 -15.31 11.62 24.77
N THR A 257 -16.57 12.00 25.01
CA THR A 257 -17.78 11.30 24.57
C THR A 257 -18.62 12.21 23.68
N PHE A 258 -19.66 11.68 23.05
CA PHE A 258 -20.44 12.41 22.07
C PHE A 258 -21.92 12.32 22.41
N ILE A 259 -22.60 13.46 22.40
CA ILE A 259 -24.04 13.52 22.65
C ILE A 259 -24.74 14.28 21.54
N GLN A 260 -25.97 13.87 21.26
CA GLN A 260 -26.83 14.58 20.33
C GLN A 260 -27.74 15.53 21.12
N GLU A 261 -27.63 16.82 20.82
CA GLU A 261 -28.55 17.85 21.30
C GLU A 261 -29.31 18.43 20.11
N GLN A 262 -30.62 18.20 20.07
CA GLN A 262 -31.45 18.56 18.93
C GLN A 262 -30.93 17.92 17.63
N ALA A 263 -30.57 18.75 16.64
CA ALA A 263 -30.05 18.32 15.35
C ALA A 263 -28.50 18.36 15.26
N GLN A 264 -27.81 18.70 16.35
CA GLN A 264 -26.36 18.82 16.37
C GLN A 264 -25.72 17.83 17.34
N VAL A 265 -24.56 17.31 16.94
CA VAL A 265 -23.72 16.44 17.78
C VAL A 265 -22.66 17.32 18.41
N ARG A 266 -22.44 17.15 19.71
CA ARG A 266 -21.38 17.87 20.42
C ARG A 266 -20.45 16.93 21.17
N PRO A 267 -19.16 17.27 21.29
CA PRO A 267 -18.23 16.52 22.11
C PRO A 267 -18.40 16.95 23.58
N VAL A 268 -18.23 16.01 24.49
CA VAL A 268 -18.20 16.23 25.93
C VAL A 268 -16.88 15.72 26.45
N ILE A 269 -16.01 16.66 26.82
CA ILE A 269 -14.72 16.37 27.44
C ILE A 269 -14.94 16.15 28.94
N HIS A 270 -14.60 14.97 29.44
CA HIS A 270 -14.70 14.66 30.87
C HIS A 270 -13.46 15.17 31.61
N ALA A 271 -13.64 15.90 32.72
CA ALA A 271 -12.52 16.45 33.50
C ALA A 271 -11.61 15.35 34.09
N HIS A 272 -12.21 14.21 34.44
CA HIS A 272 -11.52 13.03 34.94
C HIS A 272 -12.17 11.80 34.31
N CYS A 273 -11.35 10.90 33.78
CA CYS A 273 -11.79 9.61 33.27
C CYS A 273 -10.76 8.57 33.74
N ARG A 274 -11.19 7.66 34.63
CA ARG A 274 -10.32 6.55 35.05
C ARG A 274 -10.52 5.39 34.08
N LEU A 275 -9.43 4.96 33.45
CA LEU A 275 -9.42 3.81 32.57
C LEU A 275 -9.05 2.55 33.37
N PRO A 276 -9.96 1.58 33.52
CA PRO A 276 -9.64 0.31 34.15
C PRO A 276 -8.77 -0.55 33.23
N VAL A 277 -7.83 -1.29 33.82
CA VAL A 277 -7.01 -2.30 33.13
C VAL A 277 -7.33 -3.69 33.69
N PRO A 278 -8.44 -4.32 33.27
CA PRO A 278 -8.79 -5.66 33.72
C PRO A 278 -7.70 -6.68 33.36
N VAL A 279 -7.41 -7.56 34.34
CA VAL A 279 -6.45 -8.66 34.20
C VAL A 279 -7.19 -9.99 34.25
N GLN A 280 -7.04 -10.79 33.21
CA GLN A 280 -7.51 -12.17 33.14
C GLN A 280 -6.32 -13.12 33.25
N SER A 281 -6.43 -14.16 34.07
CA SER A 281 -5.43 -15.23 34.14
C SER A 281 -5.99 -16.49 33.48
N VAL A 282 -5.15 -17.20 32.73
CA VAL A 282 -5.50 -18.54 32.19
C VAL A 282 -5.10 -19.64 33.17
N ALA A 283 -5.87 -20.73 33.15
CA ALA A 283 -5.60 -21.94 33.93
C ALA A 283 -5.34 -23.10 32.96
N GLY A 284 -4.11 -23.60 32.91
CA GLY A 284 -3.69 -24.73 32.08
C GLY A 284 -2.69 -24.37 30.98
N GLU A 285 -1.84 -25.33 30.60
CA GLU A 285 -0.70 -25.15 29.68
C GLU A 285 -1.01 -25.57 28.22
N ASP A 286 -2.12 -26.28 27.97
CA ASP A 286 -2.29 -27.03 26.71
C ASP A 286 -2.98 -26.28 25.53
N GLU A 287 -3.47 -25.04 25.72
CA GLU A 287 -4.20 -24.29 24.66
C GLU A 287 -3.83 -22.79 24.55
N GLU A 288 -2.57 -22.43 24.83
CA GLU A 288 -2.12 -21.02 24.87
C GLU A 288 -2.51 -20.21 23.62
N GLY A 289 -2.23 -20.72 22.42
CA GLY A 289 -2.50 -20.00 21.16
C GLY A 289 -3.99 -19.71 20.92
N THR A 290 -4.85 -20.70 21.18
CA THR A 290 -6.31 -20.57 21.06
C THR A 290 -6.86 -19.56 22.07
N LEU A 291 -6.33 -19.58 23.30
CA LEU A 291 -6.72 -18.66 24.36
C LEU A 291 -6.34 -17.21 24.06
N ILE A 292 -5.14 -16.98 23.53
CA ILE A 292 -4.68 -15.65 23.10
C ILE A 292 -5.61 -15.10 22.02
N GLN A 293 -5.90 -15.89 20.98
CA GLN A 293 -6.76 -15.46 19.88
C GLN A 293 -8.20 -15.18 20.36
N ALA A 294 -8.77 -16.06 21.19
CA ALA A 294 -10.10 -15.86 21.77
C ALA A 294 -10.16 -14.58 22.63
N PHE A 295 -9.11 -14.29 23.42
CA PHE A 295 -9.02 -13.07 24.20
C PHE A 295 -8.97 -11.82 23.32
N ILE A 296 -8.09 -11.79 22.32
CA ILE A 296 -7.97 -10.67 21.38
C ILE A 296 -9.30 -10.44 20.64
N GLN A 297 -9.95 -11.51 20.18
CA GLN A 297 -11.22 -11.45 19.49
C GLN A 297 -12.33 -10.90 20.40
N ALA A 298 -12.42 -11.37 21.65
CA ALA A 298 -13.40 -10.88 22.61
C ALA A 298 -13.23 -9.39 22.91
N GLN A 299 -11.99 -8.93 23.10
CA GLN A 299 -11.67 -7.51 23.31
C GLN A 299 -12.02 -6.66 22.08
N THR A 300 -11.73 -7.17 20.88
CA THR A 300 -11.96 -6.48 19.61
C THR A 300 -13.45 -6.42 19.24
N ALA A 301 -14.21 -7.48 19.49
CA ALA A 301 -15.62 -7.58 19.08
C ALA A 301 -16.58 -6.80 20.00
N GLN A 302 -16.17 -6.51 21.25
CA GLN A 302 -17.03 -5.81 22.20
C GLN A 302 -17.27 -4.34 21.73
N PRO A 303 -18.52 -3.92 21.44
CA PRO A 303 -18.84 -2.58 20.91
C PRO A 303 -18.45 -1.45 21.87
N PHE A 304 -18.22 -0.25 21.32
CA PHE A 304 -18.11 0.98 22.10
C PHE A 304 -19.45 1.74 22.15
N ASP A 305 -19.75 2.31 23.30
CA ASP A 305 -20.84 3.28 23.47
C ASP A 305 -20.26 4.70 23.39
N LEU A 306 -20.53 5.40 22.28
CA LEU A 306 -20.00 6.75 22.05
C LEU A 306 -20.57 7.81 23.01
N VAL A 307 -21.70 7.52 23.67
CA VAL A 307 -22.37 8.41 24.61
C VAL A 307 -21.75 8.32 26.00
N ASN A 308 -21.50 7.10 26.47
CA ASN A 308 -21.09 6.85 27.86
C ASN A 308 -19.60 6.57 28.03
N GLY A 309 -18.91 6.09 26.99
CA GLY A 309 -17.49 5.76 27.02
C GLY A 309 -17.10 4.70 28.08
N PRO A 310 -15.80 4.56 28.40
CA PRO A 310 -14.66 5.17 27.71
C PRO A 310 -14.48 4.61 26.29
N LEU A 311 -13.82 5.37 25.40
CA LEU A 311 -13.60 5.02 23.98
C LEU A 311 -12.22 4.41 23.69
N LEU A 312 -11.52 4.07 24.76
CA LEU A 312 -10.31 3.26 24.81
C LEU A 312 -10.58 2.12 25.78
N ARG A 313 -10.15 0.91 25.43
CA ARG A 313 -10.22 -0.28 26.26
C ARG A 313 -8.86 -0.93 26.30
N ILE A 314 -8.42 -1.27 27.50
CA ILE A 314 -7.17 -2.01 27.73
C ILE A 314 -7.54 -3.34 28.38
N GLY A 315 -6.89 -4.42 27.98
CA GLY A 315 -7.04 -5.72 28.62
C GLY A 315 -5.70 -6.43 28.73
N VAL A 316 -5.46 -7.08 29.86
CA VAL A 316 -4.25 -7.89 30.08
C VAL A 316 -4.65 -9.35 30.28
N LEU A 317 -4.10 -10.23 29.44
CA LEU A 317 -4.14 -11.67 29.63
C LEU A 317 -2.81 -12.12 30.21
N LYS A 318 -2.83 -12.66 31.43
CA LYS A 318 -1.67 -13.24 32.10
C LYS A 318 -1.56 -14.72 31.74
N LEU A 319 -0.53 -15.06 30.96
CA LEU A 319 -0.19 -16.42 30.55
C LEU A 319 0.72 -17.10 31.59
N GLY A 320 1.60 -16.33 32.22
CA GLY A 320 2.52 -16.81 33.26
C GLY A 320 3.01 -15.68 34.16
N ALA A 321 4.03 -15.95 34.99
CA ALA A 321 4.60 -14.93 35.86
C ALA A 321 5.30 -13.79 35.10
N GLN A 322 5.86 -14.10 33.92
CA GLN A 322 6.62 -13.18 33.08
C GLN A 322 6.14 -13.17 31.62
N ASP A 323 4.91 -13.62 31.35
CA ASP A 323 4.37 -13.67 29.99
C ASP A 323 2.92 -13.18 30.00
N HIS A 324 2.67 -12.13 29.23
CA HIS A 324 1.41 -11.40 29.23
C HIS A 324 1.06 -10.99 27.79
N VAL A 325 -0.24 -10.88 27.52
CA VAL A 325 -0.76 -10.25 26.30
C VAL A 325 -1.53 -9.01 26.70
N LEU A 326 -1.07 -7.85 26.22
CA LEU A 326 -1.73 -6.57 26.34
C LEU A 326 -2.55 -6.29 25.08
N THR A 327 -3.82 -5.94 25.25
CA THR A 327 -4.70 -5.50 24.17
C THR A 327 -5.04 -4.04 24.37
N LEU A 328 -5.01 -3.27 23.28
CA LEU A 328 -5.45 -1.88 23.21
C LEU A 328 -6.49 -1.81 22.11
N VAL A 329 -7.72 -1.42 22.44
CA VAL A 329 -8.80 -1.26 21.45
C VAL A 329 -9.37 0.13 21.59
N GLN A 330 -9.46 0.87 20.49
CA GLN A 330 -9.97 2.24 20.45
C GLN A 330 -11.08 2.36 19.41
N HIS A 331 -12.02 3.28 19.60
CA HIS A 331 -12.95 3.64 18.53
C HIS A 331 -12.30 4.65 17.58
N HIS A 332 -12.52 4.50 16.27
CA HIS A 332 -11.90 5.37 15.25
C HIS A 332 -12.28 6.85 15.37
N ILE A 333 -13.37 7.19 16.07
CA ILE A 333 -13.80 8.59 16.30
C ILE A 333 -12.85 9.40 17.19
N VAL A 334 -12.06 8.74 18.05
CA VAL A 334 -11.11 9.40 18.97
C VAL A 334 -9.64 9.16 18.61
N SER A 335 -9.37 8.33 17.60
CA SER A 335 -8.02 7.85 17.30
C SER A 335 -7.91 7.35 15.86
N ASP A 336 -6.68 7.24 15.36
CA ASP A 336 -6.33 6.68 14.05
C ASP A 336 -5.03 5.87 14.15
N GLY A 337 -4.58 5.29 13.03
CA GLY A 337 -3.35 4.48 13.01
C GLY A 337 -2.11 5.24 13.50
N TRP A 338 -2.00 6.53 13.19
CA TRP A 338 -0.92 7.40 13.68
C TRP A 338 -1.02 7.64 15.18
N SER A 339 -2.23 7.92 15.67
CA SER A 339 -2.50 8.09 17.10
C SER A 339 -2.15 6.86 17.92
N MET A 340 -2.29 5.66 17.35
CA MET A 340 -1.87 4.42 18.01
C MET A 340 -0.36 4.42 18.27
N GLN A 341 0.46 4.85 17.31
CA GLN A 341 1.91 4.95 17.50
C GLN A 341 2.25 5.97 18.60
N VAL A 342 1.65 7.17 18.54
CA VAL A 342 1.82 8.21 19.57
C VAL A 342 1.44 7.69 20.96
N MET A 343 0.31 6.99 21.06
CA MET A 343 -0.15 6.39 22.32
C MET A 343 0.86 5.40 22.87
N VAL A 344 1.38 4.50 22.04
CA VAL A 344 2.32 3.47 22.46
C VAL A 344 3.65 4.09 22.88
N ASP A 345 4.18 5.06 22.13
CA ASP A 345 5.39 5.79 22.48
C ASP A 345 5.28 6.47 23.86
N GLU A 346 4.21 7.25 24.06
CA GLU A 346 4.01 7.96 25.33
C GLU A 346 3.69 7.00 26.49
N TRP A 347 3.00 5.89 26.21
CA TRP A 347 2.76 4.82 27.16
C TRP A 347 4.09 4.22 27.63
N MET A 348 4.95 3.79 26.71
CA MET A 348 6.25 3.19 27.04
C MET A 348 7.12 4.14 27.86
N GLN A 349 7.18 5.42 27.47
CA GLN A 349 7.95 6.42 28.20
C GLN A 349 7.40 6.67 29.61
N SER A 350 6.08 6.70 29.76
CA SER A 350 5.41 6.90 31.05
C SER A 350 5.60 5.68 31.95
N TYR A 351 5.39 4.47 31.42
CA TYR A 351 5.60 3.22 32.13
C TYR A 351 7.05 3.07 32.61
N ALA A 352 8.04 3.34 31.76
CA ALA A 352 9.45 3.30 32.11
C ALA A 352 9.83 4.28 33.24
N SER A 353 9.21 5.46 33.24
CA SER A 353 9.45 6.46 34.29
C SER A 353 8.82 6.00 35.61
N LEU A 354 7.58 5.51 35.59
CA LEU A 354 6.87 5.06 36.78
C LEU A 354 7.53 3.84 37.44
N THR A 355 7.98 2.85 36.65
CA THR A 355 8.68 1.66 37.18
C THR A 355 10.04 1.98 37.78
N SER A 356 10.69 3.07 37.34
CA SER A 356 11.94 3.56 37.93
C SER A 356 11.73 4.56 39.08
N GLY A 357 10.48 4.84 39.45
CA GLY A 357 10.13 5.82 40.50
C GLY A 357 10.32 7.28 40.08
N ALA A 358 10.51 7.55 38.79
CA ALA A 358 10.60 8.89 38.22
C ALA A 358 9.24 9.41 37.76
N GLN A 359 9.13 10.73 37.60
CA GLN A 359 7.96 11.35 36.98
C GLN A 359 8.11 11.37 35.45
N PRO A 360 7.08 10.97 34.68
CA PRO A 360 7.11 11.07 33.22
C PRO A 360 7.34 12.52 32.76
N ASN A 361 8.33 12.71 31.88
CA ASN A 361 8.64 14.02 31.30
C ASN A 361 8.21 14.05 29.82
N LEU A 362 6.95 14.37 29.58
CA LEU A 362 6.39 14.57 28.24
C LEU A 362 6.24 16.08 27.98
N ALA A 363 6.71 16.53 26.82
CA ALA A 363 6.56 17.93 26.41
C ALA A 363 5.07 18.35 26.42
N PRO A 364 4.72 19.57 26.83
CA PRO A 364 3.33 20.02 26.83
C PRO A 364 2.76 20.03 25.41
N LEU A 365 1.49 19.66 25.26
CA LEU A 365 0.79 19.76 23.99
C LEU A 365 0.29 21.22 23.82
N PRO A 366 0.69 21.94 22.77
CA PRO A 366 0.29 23.34 22.58
C PRO A 366 -1.18 23.48 22.21
N VAL A 367 -1.76 22.45 21.62
CA VAL A 367 -3.17 22.34 21.20
C VAL A 367 -3.67 20.91 21.45
N GLN A 368 -4.97 20.71 21.31
CA GLN A 368 -5.67 19.42 21.41
C GLN A 368 -6.51 19.18 20.15
N TYR A 369 -7.07 17.98 20.01
CA TYR A 369 -7.81 17.59 18.81
C TYR A 369 -8.98 18.53 18.47
N LEU A 370 -9.73 19.00 19.47
CA LEU A 370 -10.86 19.91 19.20
C LEU A 370 -10.41 21.30 18.75
N ASP A 371 -9.19 21.72 19.07
CA ASP A 371 -8.62 22.96 18.53
C ASP A 371 -8.38 22.82 17.02
N TYR A 372 -7.85 21.66 16.61
CA TYR A 372 -7.74 21.29 15.19
C TYR A 372 -9.12 21.23 14.51
N ALA A 373 -10.13 20.65 15.15
CA ALA A 373 -11.47 20.55 14.59
C ALA A 373 -12.08 21.93 14.28
N HIS A 374 -11.96 22.88 15.21
CA HIS A 374 -12.40 24.27 14.99
C HIS A 374 -11.59 24.95 13.89
N TRP A 375 -10.26 24.88 13.96
CA TRP A 375 -9.37 25.45 12.95
C TRP A 375 -9.70 24.91 11.54
N GLN A 376 -9.91 23.60 11.40
CA GLN A 376 -10.24 22.97 10.12
C GLN A 376 -11.53 23.56 9.53
N ARG A 377 -12.56 23.74 10.36
CA ARG A 377 -13.84 24.28 9.90
C ARG A 377 -13.72 25.73 9.47
N ASP A 378 -13.05 26.55 10.27
CA ASP A 378 -12.86 27.98 9.98
C ASP A 378 -12.03 28.18 8.71
N TRP A 379 -10.94 27.42 8.57
CA TRP A 379 -10.07 27.48 7.40
C TRP A 379 -10.78 27.01 6.13
N LEU A 380 -11.54 25.91 6.20
CA LEU A 380 -12.36 25.45 5.07
C LEU A 380 -13.46 26.45 4.70
N ALA A 381 -14.11 27.07 5.69
CA ALA A 381 -15.14 28.09 5.47
C ALA A 381 -14.58 29.41 4.90
N ALA A 382 -13.28 29.66 5.05
CA ALA A 382 -12.61 30.85 4.52
C ALA A 382 -12.32 30.78 3.00
N GLY A 383 -12.87 29.80 2.28
CA GLY A 383 -12.80 29.67 0.82
C GLY A 383 -12.01 28.45 0.33
N GLU A 384 -11.28 27.77 1.21
CA GLU A 384 -10.49 26.61 0.85
C GLU A 384 -11.36 25.41 0.47
N ARG A 385 -12.55 25.27 1.08
CA ARG A 385 -13.51 24.22 0.73
C ARG A 385 -13.91 24.29 -0.73
N GLU A 386 -14.29 25.47 -1.22
CA GLU A 386 -14.72 25.66 -2.61
C GLU A 386 -13.58 25.39 -3.59
N ARG A 387 -12.36 25.83 -3.26
CA ARG A 387 -11.16 25.58 -4.08
C ARG A 387 -10.90 24.08 -4.25
N GLN A 388 -10.84 23.34 -3.14
CA GLN A 388 -10.57 21.90 -3.20
C GLN A 388 -11.74 21.12 -3.81
N LEU A 389 -12.98 21.52 -3.53
CA LEU A 389 -14.14 20.86 -4.09
C LEU A 389 -14.24 21.00 -5.61
N MET A 390 -13.82 22.14 -6.16
CA MET A 390 -13.78 22.36 -7.61
C MET A 390 -12.85 21.35 -8.29
N TYR A 391 -11.65 21.15 -7.75
CA TYR A 391 -10.71 20.14 -8.22
C TYR A 391 -11.32 18.74 -8.17
N TRP A 392 -11.88 18.34 -7.03
CA TRP A 392 -12.42 16.99 -6.88
C TRP A 392 -13.62 16.70 -7.78
N ARG A 393 -14.48 17.70 -8.04
CA ARG A 393 -15.57 17.58 -9.01
C ARG A 393 -15.06 17.39 -10.43
N GLU A 394 -14.02 18.11 -10.83
CA GLU A 394 -13.39 17.93 -12.14
C GLU A 394 -12.79 16.51 -12.28
N GLN A 395 -12.11 16.02 -11.25
CA GLN A 395 -11.47 14.71 -11.27
C GLN A 395 -12.45 13.55 -11.25
N LEU A 396 -13.50 13.62 -10.43
CA LEU A 396 -14.44 12.51 -10.22
C LEU A 396 -15.67 12.58 -11.12
N GLY A 397 -15.99 13.75 -11.68
CA GLY A 397 -17.21 13.96 -12.46
C GLY A 397 -18.49 13.85 -11.63
N ASP A 398 -19.63 13.97 -12.31
CA ASP A 398 -20.94 14.05 -11.67
C ASP A 398 -21.60 12.68 -11.43
N GLU A 399 -21.11 11.61 -12.07
CA GLU A 399 -21.67 10.27 -11.96
C GLU A 399 -20.70 9.32 -11.23
N PRO A 400 -21.06 8.85 -10.02
CA PRO A 400 -20.34 7.78 -9.34
C PRO A 400 -20.52 6.46 -10.08
N VAL A 401 -19.40 5.78 -10.37
CA VAL A 401 -19.40 4.45 -10.96
C VAL A 401 -19.14 3.43 -9.86
N VAL A 402 -20.05 2.47 -9.70
CA VAL A 402 -19.84 1.31 -8.81
C VAL A 402 -18.95 0.32 -9.54
N LEU A 403 -17.87 -0.10 -8.91
CA LEU A 403 -16.97 -1.12 -9.43
C LEU A 403 -17.66 -2.50 -9.40
N GLU A 404 -17.80 -3.12 -10.57
CA GLU A 404 -18.39 -4.44 -10.75
C GLU A 404 -17.28 -5.49 -10.89
N LEU A 405 -16.87 -6.08 -9.78
CA LEU A 405 -15.96 -7.22 -9.76
C LEU A 405 -16.74 -8.54 -9.93
N PRO A 406 -16.12 -9.59 -10.52
CA PRO A 406 -16.73 -10.91 -10.56
C PRO A 406 -16.70 -11.53 -9.16
N THR A 407 -17.81 -11.38 -8.43
CA THR A 407 -18.01 -11.93 -7.09
C THR A 407 -18.49 -13.39 -7.17
N ASP A 408 -18.11 -14.19 -6.18
CA ASP A 408 -18.55 -15.59 -6.05
C ASP A 408 -19.98 -15.69 -5.50
N HIS A 409 -20.42 -14.64 -4.81
CA HIS A 409 -21.74 -14.53 -4.18
C HIS A 409 -22.45 -13.23 -4.59
N PRO A 410 -23.79 -13.21 -4.62
CA PRO A 410 -24.53 -11.98 -4.88
C PRO A 410 -24.35 -10.98 -3.75
N ARG A 411 -24.15 -9.70 -4.10
CA ARG A 411 -23.98 -8.62 -3.12
C ARG A 411 -25.19 -8.54 -2.17
N PRO A 412 -24.99 -8.55 -0.84
CA PRO A 412 -26.08 -8.41 0.12
C PRO A 412 -26.64 -6.98 0.12
N ALA A 413 -27.89 -6.81 0.56
CA ALA A 413 -28.52 -5.49 0.64
C ALA A 413 -27.91 -4.57 1.72
N VAL A 414 -27.32 -5.18 2.76
CA VAL A 414 -26.63 -4.52 3.87
C VAL A 414 -25.29 -5.22 4.04
N GLN A 415 -24.20 -4.45 4.15
CA GLN A 415 -22.86 -4.97 4.37
C GLN A 415 -22.74 -5.57 5.78
N SER A 416 -22.27 -6.82 5.90
CA SER A 416 -22.07 -7.46 7.21
C SER A 416 -20.72 -7.14 7.87
N TYR A 417 -19.82 -6.48 7.14
CA TYR A 417 -18.42 -6.21 7.49
C TYR A 417 -17.57 -7.45 7.77
N ARG A 418 -18.06 -8.67 7.52
CA ARG A 418 -17.28 -9.89 7.66
C ARG A 418 -16.19 -9.97 6.59
N GLY A 419 -14.97 -10.21 7.02
CA GLY A 419 -13.80 -10.26 6.16
C GLY A 419 -12.89 -11.44 6.41
N ALA A 420 -12.08 -11.75 5.41
CA ALA A 420 -10.95 -12.65 5.52
C ALA A 420 -9.70 -11.99 4.92
N ARG A 421 -8.53 -12.54 5.22
CA ARG A 421 -7.24 -12.02 4.76
C ARG A 421 -6.44 -13.07 4.01
N LEU A 422 -5.73 -12.62 2.98
CA LEU A 422 -4.76 -13.42 2.23
C LEU A 422 -3.44 -12.65 2.18
N GLY A 423 -2.41 -13.18 2.83
CA GLY A 423 -1.05 -12.65 2.79
C GLY A 423 -0.23 -13.28 1.66
N LEU A 424 0.64 -12.50 1.05
CA LEU A 424 1.67 -12.98 0.13
C LEU A 424 2.94 -12.14 0.24
N THR A 425 4.04 -12.71 -0.25
CA THR A 425 5.33 -12.03 -0.32
C THR A 425 5.81 -12.02 -1.77
N LEU A 426 6.28 -10.86 -2.22
CA LEU A 426 6.96 -10.70 -3.49
C LEU A 426 8.45 -10.94 -3.27
N ASP A 427 9.05 -11.72 -4.16
CA ASP A 427 10.48 -12.02 -4.07
C ASP A 427 11.35 -10.75 -4.23
N THR A 428 12.57 -10.83 -3.71
CA THR A 428 13.51 -9.69 -3.70
C THR A 428 13.87 -9.22 -5.11
N GLN A 429 13.94 -10.14 -6.08
CA GLN A 429 14.27 -9.80 -7.47
C GLN A 429 13.17 -8.94 -8.10
N LEU A 430 11.90 -9.34 -7.94
CA LEU A 430 10.76 -8.58 -8.40
C LEU A 430 10.70 -7.23 -7.69
N THR A 431 10.86 -7.21 -6.37
CA THR A 431 10.82 -5.98 -5.57
C THR A 431 11.84 -4.94 -6.05
N THR A 432 13.11 -5.34 -6.20
CA THR A 432 14.18 -4.47 -6.70
C THR A 432 13.87 -3.96 -8.11
N GLY A 433 13.36 -4.83 -8.99
CA GLY A 433 12.95 -4.42 -10.34
C GLY A 433 11.84 -3.37 -10.33
N LEU A 434 10.83 -3.52 -9.46
CA LEU A 434 9.74 -2.55 -9.33
C LEU A 434 10.24 -1.21 -8.77
N GLN A 435 11.17 -1.22 -7.82
CA GLN A 435 11.79 0.00 -7.31
C GLN A 435 12.59 0.74 -8.41
N GLN A 436 13.36 -0.01 -9.21
CA GLN A 436 14.09 0.56 -10.35
C GLN A 436 13.14 1.13 -11.42
N LEU A 437 12.06 0.42 -11.73
CA LEU A 437 11.05 0.90 -12.68
C LEU A 437 10.39 2.19 -12.18
N ALA A 438 10.04 2.24 -10.89
CA ALA A 438 9.47 3.43 -10.28
C ALA A 438 10.42 4.63 -10.43
N GLN A 439 11.71 4.43 -10.13
CA GLN A 439 12.75 5.44 -10.27
C GLN A 439 12.92 5.92 -11.72
N GLN A 440 12.98 5.00 -12.69
CA GLN A 440 13.15 5.32 -14.12
C GLN A 440 12.02 6.20 -14.68
N HIS A 441 10.81 6.04 -14.15
CA HIS A 441 9.63 6.82 -14.56
C HIS A 441 9.30 7.98 -13.62
N ASN A 442 10.18 8.32 -12.67
CA ASN A 442 9.97 9.38 -11.67
C ASN A 442 8.63 9.25 -10.91
N VAL A 443 8.28 8.00 -10.56
CA VAL A 443 7.12 7.69 -9.71
C VAL A 443 7.58 7.02 -8.43
N THR A 444 6.75 7.07 -7.40
CA THR A 444 7.00 6.31 -6.16
C THR A 444 6.59 4.85 -6.32
N LEU A 445 7.13 3.97 -5.47
CA LEU A 445 6.67 2.58 -5.40
C LEU A 445 5.17 2.50 -5.09
N PHE A 446 4.64 3.38 -4.22
CA PHE A 446 3.21 3.53 -3.98
C PHE A 446 2.42 3.77 -5.27
N MET A 447 2.84 4.73 -6.11
CA MET A 447 2.16 5.06 -7.38
C MET A 447 2.19 3.87 -8.34
N LEU A 448 3.33 3.18 -8.45
CA LEU A 448 3.46 2.00 -9.30
C LEU A 448 2.53 0.87 -8.85
N LEU A 449 2.53 0.56 -7.54
CA LEU A 449 1.69 -0.49 -6.99
C LEU A 449 0.20 -0.14 -7.12
N LEU A 450 -0.19 1.11 -6.91
CA LEU A 450 -1.55 1.59 -7.15
C LEU A 450 -1.94 1.43 -8.63
N ALA A 451 -1.08 1.83 -9.56
CA ALA A 451 -1.29 1.65 -10.99
C ALA A 451 -1.51 0.18 -11.35
N SER A 452 -0.68 -0.72 -10.80
CA SER A 452 -0.82 -2.17 -11.00
C SER A 452 -2.14 -2.71 -10.45
N PHE A 453 -2.62 -2.18 -9.33
CA PHE A 453 -3.88 -2.57 -8.72
C PHE A 453 -5.07 -2.05 -9.55
N GLN A 454 -5.06 -0.78 -9.98
CA GLN A 454 -6.07 -0.23 -10.88
C GLN A 454 -6.14 -1.01 -12.20
N ALA A 455 -4.98 -1.37 -12.78
CA ALA A 455 -4.92 -2.19 -13.99
C ALA A 455 -5.52 -3.59 -13.77
N LEU A 456 -5.23 -4.24 -12.63
CA LEU A 456 -5.85 -5.52 -12.28
C LEU A 456 -7.37 -5.40 -12.21
N LEU A 457 -7.88 -4.39 -11.50
CA LEU A 457 -9.31 -4.15 -11.33
C LEU A 457 -10.00 -3.89 -12.68
N GLN A 458 -9.35 -3.11 -13.57
CA GLN A 458 -9.83 -2.91 -14.93
C GLN A 458 -9.91 -4.23 -15.71
N ARG A 459 -8.89 -5.08 -15.61
CA ARG A 459 -8.86 -6.37 -16.32
C ARG A 459 -9.92 -7.36 -15.84
N TYR A 460 -10.38 -7.22 -14.60
CA TYR A 460 -11.43 -8.06 -14.01
C TYR A 460 -12.85 -7.51 -14.23
N SER A 461 -13.03 -6.18 -14.18
CA SER A 461 -14.33 -5.53 -14.33
C SER A 461 -14.68 -5.18 -15.78
N GLY A 462 -13.66 -4.97 -16.63
CA GLY A 462 -13.84 -4.39 -17.97
C GLY A 462 -14.26 -2.92 -17.96
N GLN A 463 -14.26 -2.25 -16.80
CA GLN A 463 -14.66 -0.85 -16.67
C GLN A 463 -13.50 0.10 -16.95
N ASP A 464 -13.77 1.16 -17.70
CA ASP A 464 -12.75 2.16 -18.09
C ASP A 464 -12.49 3.23 -17.01
N ASP A 465 -13.32 3.28 -15.96
CA ASP A 465 -13.21 4.23 -14.85
C ASP A 465 -13.07 3.47 -13.52
N ILE A 466 -11.85 3.41 -12.99
CA ILE A 466 -11.53 2.69 -11.76
C ILE A 466 -11.24 3.69 -10.65
N ARG A 467 -12.03 3.64 -9.57
CA ARG A 467 -11.85 4.49 -8.39
C ARG A 467 -11.38 3.68 -7.21
N VAL A 468 -10.25 4.09 -6.65
CA VAL A 468 -9.61 3.42 -5.51
C VAL A 468 -9.52 4.41 -4.35
N GLY A 469 -10.02 4.01 -3.19
CA GLY A 469 -9.81 4.77 -1.96
C GLY A 469 -8.36 4.65 -1.52
N VAL A 470 -7.76 5.76 -1.09
CA VAL A 470 -6.41 5.79 -0.52
C VAL A 470 -6.46 6.63 0.76
N PRO A 471 -6.10 6.07 1.93
CA PRO A 471 -6.08 6.81 3.17
C PRO A 471 -4.85 7.71 3.23
N VAL A 472 -4.99 8.89 3.81
CA VAL A 472 -3.89 9.81 4.10
C VAL A 472 -3.92 10.22 5.55
N ALA A 473 -2.76 10.31 6.19
CA ALA A 473 -2.65 10.66 7.60
C ALA A 473 -3.26 12.04 7.92
N ASN A 474 -3.25 12.96 6.95
CA ASN A 474 -3.77 14.33 7.08
C ASN A 474 -3.13 15.11 8.24
N ARG A 475 -1.82 14.90 8.46
CA ARG A 475 -1.00 15.50 9.52
C ARG A 475 0.20 16.23 8.92
N HIS A 476 -0.07 17.23 8.09
CA HIS A 476 0.96 18.02 7.42
C HIS A 476 1.41 19.25 8.25
N ARG A 477 1.05 19.30 9.53
CA ARG A 477 1.38 20.39 10.47
C ARG A 477 2.04 19.84 11.73
N LEU A 478 3.14 20.47 12.15
CA LEU A 478 3.88 20.08 13.36
C LEU A 478 2.97 20.01 14.60
N GLU A 479 2.03 20.95 14.73
CA GLU A 479 1.08 21.05 15.84
C GLU A 479 0.20 19.78 15.99
N THR A 480 0.05 19.00 14.92
CA THR A 480 -0.80 17.79 14.88
C THR A 480 -0.03 16.49 15.06
N GLU A 481 1.30 16.47 14.94
CA GLU A 481 2.10 15.22 14.89
C GLU A 481 1.99 14.37 16.17
N ARG A 482 1.87 15.04 17.33
CA ARG A 482 1.84 14.41 18.67
C ARG A 482 0.44 14.31 19.26
N LEU A 483 -0.61 14.65 18.51
CA LEU A 483 -1.99 14.58 19.00
C LEU A 483 -2.60 13.20 18.80
N ILE A 484 -3.37 12.74 19.79
CA ILE A 484 -4.28 11.60 19.61
C ILE A 484 -5.64 12.12 19.15
N GLY A 485 -6.15 11.57 18.05
CA GLY A 485 -7.41 12.01 17.44
C GLY A 485 -7.69 11.35 16.09
N PHE A 486 -8.84 11.64 15.49
CA PHE A 486 -9.23 11.09 14.18
C PHE A 486 -8.84 12.06 13.05
N PHE A 487 -7.61 11.96 12.54
CA PHE A 487 -7.12 12.86 11.47
C PHE A 487 -7.22 12.23 10.09
N VAL A 488 -7.07 10.89 9.99
CA VAL A 488 -7.02 10.18 8.72
C VAL A 488 -8.17 10.60 7.79
N ASN A 489 -7.80 11.05 6.60
CA ASN A 489 -8.74 11.36 5.54
C ASN A 489 -8.64 10.30 4.44
N THR A 490 -9.61 10.25 3.54
CA THR A 490 -9.59 9.32 2.40
C THR A 490 -9.70 10.08 1.09
N GLN A 491 -8.73 9.86 0.21
CA GLN A 491 -8.73 10.38 -1.15
C GLN A 491 -9.26 9.32 -2.10
N VAL A 492 -9.85 9.76 -3.22
CA VAL A 492 -10.36 8.86 -4.27
C VAL A 492 -9.48 9.01 -5.50
N LEU A 493 -8.56 8.07 -5.71
CA LEU A 493 -7.65 8.10 -6.85
C LEU A 493 -8.28 7.34 -8.03
N ARG A 494 -8.48 8.09 -9.11
CA ARG A 494 -9.15 7.64 -10.33
C ARG A 494 -8.12 7.21 -11.37
N GLY A 495 -8.31 6.01 -11.93
CA GLY A 495 -7.61 5.50 -13.10
C GLY A 495 -8.56 5.39 -14.27
N ARG A 496 -8.24 6.08 -15.38
CA ARG A 496 -8.94 6.00 -16.65
C ARG A 496 -8.18 5.10 -17.61
N PHE A 497 -8.88 4.14 -18.16
CA PHE A 497 -8.34 3.18 -19.11
C PHE A 497 -8.96 3.38 -20.46
N ASP A 498 -8.11 3.34 -21.48
CA ASP A 498 -8.55 3.06 -22.84
C ASP A 498 -7.79 1.81 -23.33
N GLY A 499 -8.29 1.16 -24.38
CA GLY A 499 -7.65 -0.04 -24.92
C GLY A 499 -6.25 0.19 -25.51
N GLN A 500 -5.72 1.42 -25.47
CA GLN A 500 -4.41 1.83 -25.99
C GLN A 500 -3.43 2.24 -24.88
N LEU A 501 -3.91 2.39 -23.64
CA LEU A 501 -3.12 2.87 -22.52
C LEU A 501 -1.92 1.95 -22.26
N THR A 502 -0.73 2.53 -22.29
CA THR A 502 0.53 1.84 -21.97
C THR A 502 0.81 1.87 -20.48
N VAL A 503 1.71 1.02 -19.99
CA VAL A 503 2.11 1.04 -18.57
C VAL A 503 2.72 2.40 -18.22
N GLU A 504 3.61 2.92 -19.06
CA GLU A 504 4.22 4.25 -18.86
C GLU A 504 3.17 5.37 -18.74
N ALA A 505 2.17 5.38 -19.62
CA ALA A 505 1.10 6.37 -19.59
C ALA A 505 0.21 6.21 -18.35
N LEU A 506 -0.04 4.98 -17.90
CA LEU A 506 -0.76 4.71 -16.66
C LEU A 506 0.03 5.21 -15.44
N LEU A 507 1.34 4.97 -15.38
CA LEU A 507 2.21 5.46 -14.29
C LEU A 507 2.19 6.99 -14.22
N GLU A 508 2.29 7.67 -15.36
CA GLU A 508 2.20 9.13 -15.41
C GLU A 508 0.82 9.64 -14.99
N GLN A 509 -0.25 8.96 -15.40
CA GLN A 509 -1.61 9.31 -14.98
C GLN A 509 -1.79 9.19 -13.46
N VAL A 510 -1.29 8.11 -12.86
CA VAL A 510 -1.34 7.91 -11.40
C VAL A 510 -0.47 8.92 -10.68
N ARG A 511 0.71 9.28 -11.23
CA ARG A 511 1.56 10.33 -10.68
C ARG A 511 0.82 11.67 -10.61
N GLN A 512 0.21 12.10 -11.71
CA GLN A 512 -0.57 13.33 -11.77
C GLN A 512 -1.76 13.30 -10.80
N ALA A 513 -2.51 12.19 -10.78
CA ALA A 513 -3.65 12.03 -9.89
C ALA A 513 -3.25 12.09 -8.41
N ALA A 514 -2.16 11.39 -8.03
CA ALA A 514 -1.68 11.36 -6.65
C ALA A 514 -1.17 12.74 -6.20
N LEU A 515 -0.40 13.46 -7.04
CA LEU A 515 0.08 14.81 -6.71
C LEU A 515 -1.07 15.83 -6.61
N GLY A 516 -1.99 15.80 -7.57
CA GLY A 516 -3.16 16.69 -7.55
C GLY A 516 -4.05 16.40 -6.35
N ALA A 517 -4.32 15.13 -6.03
CA ALA A 517 -5.11 14.75 -4.87
C ALA A 517 -4.47 15.19 -3.55
N GLN A 518 -3.14 15.14 -3.49
CA GLN A 518 -2.37 15.52 -2.32
C GLN A 518 -2.34 17.05 -2.08
N GLN A 519 -2.42 17.87 -3.14
CA GLN A 519 -2.63 19.33 -3.05
C GLN A 519 -4.05 19.73 -2.61
N HIS A 520 -4.97 18.77 -2.59
CA HIS A 520 -6.38 18.94 -2.22
C HIS A 520 -6.79 17.89 -1.17
N GLN A 521 -5.84 17.50 -0.31
CA GLN A 521 -6.02 16.42 0.67
C GLN A 521 -6.83 16.84 1.89
N ASP A 522 -7.01 18.14 2.11
CA ASP A 522 -7.59 18.66 3.35
C ASP A 522 -9.11 18.74 3.31
N LEU A 523 -9.71 18.63 2.12
CA LEU A 523 -11.14 18.46 1.95
C LEU A 523 -11.56 17.12 2.58
N PRO A 524 -12.38 17.13 3.64
CA PRO A 524 -12.84 15.90 4.26
C PRO A 524 -13.63 15.05 3.27
N PHE A 525 -13.39 13.74 3.26
CA PHE A 525 -14.13 12.79 2.41
C PHE A 525 -15.65 12.95 2.52
N GLU A 526 -16.14 13.29 3.70
CA GLU A 526 -17.55 13.52 4.01
C GLU A 526 -18.13 14.69 3.21
N GLN A 527 -17.38 15.79 3.12
CA GLN A 527 -17.76 16.96 2.36
C GLN A 527 -17.76 16.66 0.86
N LEU A 528 -16.85 15.80 0.40
CA LEU A 528 -16.83 15.31 -0.97
C LEU A 528 -18.07 14.46 -1.30
N VAL A 529 -18.43 13.52 -0.42
CA VAL A 529 -19.65 12.70 -0.56
C VAL A 529 -20.91 13.58 -0.54
N GLU A 530 -20.99 14.54 0.38
CA GLU A 530 -22.11 15.49 0.46
C GLU A 530 -22.26 16.30 -0.83
N ALA A 531 -21.15 16.73 -1.42
CA ALA A 531 -21.14 17.58 -2.60
C ALA A 531 -21.38 16.83 -3.92
N LEU A 532 -21.02 15.55 -3.99
CA LEU A 532 -21.25 14.68 -5.16
C LEU A 532 -22.61 13.96 -5.12
N GLN A 533 -23.25 13.89 -3.95
CA GLN A 533 -24.56 13.28 -3.74
C GLN A 533 -24.75 11.91 -4.43
N PRO A 534 -23.83 10.94 -4.22
CA PRO A 534 -23.98 9.60 -4.78
C PRO A 534 -25.24 8.91 -4.25
N ALA A 535 -25.74 7.92 -5.00
CA ALA A 535 -26.85 7.11 -4.56
C ALA A 535 -26.53 6.46 -3.19
N ARG A 536 -27.39 6.73 -2.19
CA ARG A 536 -27.20 6.15 -0.85
C ARG A 536 -27.45 4.66 -0.90
N SER A 537 -26.51 3.90 -0.36
CA SER A 537 -26.57 2.44 -0.30
C SER A 537 -26.04 1.95 1.04
N LEU A 538 -26.68 0.91 1.59
CA LEU A 538 -26.18 0.16 2.74
C LEU A 538 -25.31 -1.04 2.31
N SER A 539 -25.21 -1.31 1.00
CA SER A 539 -24.50 -2.47 0.45
C SER A 539 -23.08 -2.20 -0.03
N HIS A 540 -22.70 -0.93 -0.16
CA HIS A 540 -21.37 -0.52 -0.63
C HIS A 540 -21.06 0.93 -0.25
N ASN A 541 -19.77 1.25 -0.26
CA ASN A 541 -19.26 2.60 -0.03
C ASN A 541 -19.59 3.54 -1.22
N PRO A 542 -19.78 4.86 -0.97
CA PRO A 542 -20.43 5.77 -1.92
C PRO A 542 -19.60 6.17 -3.15
N LEU A 543 -18.27 6.23 -3.04
CA LEU A 543 -17.39 6.77 -4.11
C LEU A 543 -16.36 5.77 -4.64
N PHE A 544 -16.13 4.67 -3.92
CA PHE A 544 -15.21 3.60 -4.29
C PHE A 544 -15.59 2.33 -3.52
N GLN A 545 -15.26 1.17 -4.07
CA GLN A 545 -15.54 -0.13 -3.45
C GLN A 545 -14.28 -0.81 -2.92
N VAL A 546 -13.12 -0.32 -3.34
CA VAL A 546 -11.81 -0.93 -3.06
C VAL A 546 -10.84 0.09 -2.49
N MET A 547 -10.01 -0.37 -1.56
CA MET A 547 -9.02 0.46 -0.85
C MET A 547 -7.60 -0.02 -1.19
N PHE A 548 -6.66 0.92 -1.30
CA PHE A 548 -5.24 0.61 -1.47
C PHE A 548 -4.40 1.37 -0.43
N THR A 549 -3.50 0.65 0.24
CA THR A 549 -2.53 1.25 1.17
C THR A 549 -1.12 0.74 0.89
N HIS A 550 -0.13 1.56 1.22
CA HIS A 550 1.28 1.21 1.13
C HIS A 550 2.03 1.73 2.36
N ARG A 551 2.79 0.85 3.02
CA ARG A 551 3.65 1.18 4.17
C ARG A 551 5.11 0.89 3.83
N ASN A 552 6.00 1.82 4.12
CA ASN A 552 7.43 1.62 3.91
C ASN A 552 8.07 0.90 5.11
N LEU A 553 9.37 0.63 4.97
CA LEU A 553 10.17 -0.13 5.93
C LEU A 553 10.39 0.63 7.26
N LEU A 554 10.49 1.96 7.23
CA LEU A 554 10.64 2.82 8.41
C LEU A 554 9.37 2.81 9.28
N ASP A 555 8.20 2.88 8.63
CA ASP A 555 6.90 2.77 9.30
C ASP A 555 6.74 1.41 10.00
N GLN A 556 7.34 0.34 9.45
CA GLN A 556 7.37 -0.98 10.10
C GLN A 556 8.31 -1.04 11.30
N GLN A 557 9.51 -0.47 11.19
CA GLN A 557 10.50 -0.51 12.27
C GLN A 557 10.04 0.24 13.53
N LEU A 558 9.26 1.31 13.36
CA LEU A 558 8.59 2.01 14.47
C LEU A 558 7.56 1.12 15.20
N GLY A 559 7.01 0.09 14.53
CA GLY A 559 6.03 -0.85 15.09
C GLY A 559 6.62 -2.13 15.72
N ASP A 560 7.89 -2.47 15.44
CA ASP A 560 8.54 -3.69 15.94
C ASP A 560 9.73 -3.41 16.89
N GLY A 561 10.11 -2.14 17.06
CA GLY A 561 11.27 -1.69 17.84
C GLY A 561 10.98 -1.21 19.27
N PHE A 562 9.87 -1.65 19.88
CA PHE A 562 9.46 -1.19 21.21
C PHE A 562 10.52 -1.52 22.28
N LYS A 563 11.07 -0.48 22.91
CA LYS A 563 12.06 -0.62 24.00
C LYS A 563 11.44 -0.19 25.32
N VAL A 564 10.81 -1.15 25.98
CA VAL A 564 10.38 -0.97 27.37
C VAL A 564 11.45 -1.55 28.28
N PRO A 565 11.95 -0.82 29.30
CA PRO A 565 12.91 -1.37 30.23
C PRO A 565 12.38 -2.67 30.85
N GLN A 566 13.18 -3.73 30.80
CA GLN A 566 12.89 -5.04 31.40
C GLN A 566 11.73 -5.83 30.78
N LEU A 567 11.15 -5.36 29.67
CA LEU A 567 10.14 -6.10 28.89
C LEU A 567 10.59 -6.27 27.44
N ASP A 568 10.54 -7.51 26.96
CA ASP A 568 10.57 -7.83 25.54
C ASP A 568 9.14 -7.70 25.00
N VAL A 569 8.97 -6.84 24.00
CA VAL A 569 7.65 -6.45 23.46
C VAL A 569 7.57 -6.90 22.02
N GLN A 570 6.57 -7.72 21.72
CA GLN A 570 6.32 -8.22 20.37
C GLN A 570 4.89 -7.90 19.94
N THR A 571 4.71 -7.31 18.77
CA THR A 571 3.39 -7.12 18.18
C THR A 571 2.80 -8.48 17.78
N LEU A 572 1.55 -8.74 18.18
CA LEU A 572 0.81 -9.92 17.77
C LEU A 572 -0.12 -9.55 16.60
N SER A 573 0.07 -10.22 15.47
CA SER A 573 -0.86 -10.14 14.34
C SER A 573 -2.15 -10.86 14.72
N GLY A 574 -3.22 -10.10 14.97
CA GLY A 574 -4.56 -10.67 15.10
C GLY A 574 -5.13 -11.08 13.75
N GLU A 575 -5.87 -12.17 13.70
CA GLU A 575 -6.76 -12.46 12.56
C GLU A 575 -7.93 -11.47 12.63
N HIS A 576 -7.77 -10.32 11.97
CA HIS A 576 -8.88 -9.38 11.83
C HIS A 576 -9.83 -9.88 10.74
N HIS A 577 -10.99 -10.37 11.17
CA HIS A 577 -12.06 -10.84 10.28
C HIS A 577 -13.05 -9.73 9.90
N SER A 578 -12.58 -8.47 9.77
CA SER A 578 -13.42 -7.35 9.33
C SER A 578 -12.98 -6.81 7.98
N ALA A 579 -13.96 -6.51 7.12
CA ALA A 579 -13.79 -5.90 5.81
C ALA A 579 -14.74 -4.69 5.66
N GLN A 580 -14.17 -3.49 5.75
CA GLN A 580 -14.88 -2.21 5.58
C GLN A 580 -15.23 -1.91 4.11
N PHE A 581 -14.51 -2.56 3.20
CA PHE A 581 -14.61 -2.43 1.75
C PHE A 581 -14.81 -3.81 1.12
N ASP A 582 -15.20 -3.86 -0.15
CA ASP A 582 -15.33 -5.14 -0.86
C ASP A 582 -13.98 -5.84 -0.93
N LEU A 583 -12.94 -5.06 -1.22
CA LEU A 583 -11.55 -5.50 -1.33
C LEU A 583 -10.60 -4.39 -0.88
N ALA A 584 -9.60 -4.72 -0.08
CA ALA A 584 -8.50 -3.84 0.27
C ALA A 584 -7.18 -4.54 0.00
N LEU A 585 -6.24 -3.83 -0.63
CA LEU A 585 -4.87 -4.28 -0.85
C LEU A 585 -3.92 -3.41 -0.03
N ASP A 586 -3.33 -4.00 1.01
CA ASP A 586 -2.33 -3.39 1.87
C ASP A 586 -0.95 -3.91 1.50
N THR A 587 -0.09 -3.06 0.96
CA THR A 587 1.30 -3.41 0.64
C THR A 587 2.25 -2.86 1.68
N PHE A 588 3.34 -3.57 1.96
CA PHE A 588 4.32 -3.13 2.94
C PHE A 588 5.73 -3.62 2.63
N GLU A 589 6.71 -2.74 2.71
CA GLU A 589 8.11 -3.10 2.52
C GLU A 589 8.66 -3.87 3.71
N THR A 590 9.45 -4.91 3.46
CA THR A 590 10.15 -5.70 4.47
C THR A 590 11.65 -5.74 4.16
N PRO A 591 12.53 -6.09 5.12
CA PRO A 591 13.96 -6.22 4.84
C PRO A 591 14.30 -7.17 3.67
N ASP A 592 13.42 -8.15 3.40
CA ASP A 592 13.63 -9.19 2.40
C ASP A 592 12.85 -8.93 1.08
N GLY A 593 12.07 -7.85 0.97
CA GLY A 593 11.30 -7.52 -0.24
C GLY A 593 10.03 -6.73 0.04
N LEU A 594 8.92 -7.12 -0.61
CA LEU A 594 7.63 -6.45 -0.50
C LEU A 594 6.56 -7.47 -0.09
N GLY A 595 5.87 -7.23 1.02
CA GLY A 595 4.69 -7.98 1.44
C GLY A 595 3.41 -7.34 0.93
N ALA A 596 2.37 -8.15 0.75
CA ALA A 596 1.02 -7.68 0.45
C ALA A 596 -0.02 -8.50 1.22
N THR A 597 -1.07 -7.83 1.68
CA THR A 597 -2.22 -8.44 2.36
C THR A 597 -3.49 -7.97 1.67
N TRP A 598 -4.28 -8.94 1.22
CA TRP A 598 -5.61 -8.72 0.67
C TRP A 598 -6.62 -8.94 1.78
N THR A 599 -7.42 -7.93 2.10
CA THR A 599 -8.59 -8.06 2.99
C THR A 599 -9.84 -8.00 2.13
N PHE A 600 -10.72 -8.99 2.21
CA PHE A 600 -11.88 -9.09 1.32
C PHE A 600 -13.15 -9.47 2.07
N ALA A 601 -14.30 -8.98 1.60
CA ALA A 601 -15.60 -9.31 2.16
C ALA A 601 -16.00 -10.76 1.82
N THR A 602 -16.18 -11.60 2.85
CA THR A 602 -16.52 -13.03 2.67
C THR A 602 -17.94 -13.25 2.14
N ASP A 603 -18.78 -12.22 2.19
CA ASP A 603 -20.11 -12.24 1.59
C ASP A 603 -20.06 -12.04 0.07
N LEU A 604 -18.92 -11.65 -0.50
CA LEU A 604 -18.73 -11.41 -1.92
C LEU A 604 -17.76 -12.41 -2.56
N PHE A 605 -16.69 -12.79 -1.84
CA PHE A 605 -15.60 -13.56 -2.41
C PHE A 605 -15.22 -14.78 -1.56
N GLU A 606 -14.84 -15.85 -2.24
CA GLU A 606 -14.15 -16.99 -1.68
C GLU A 606 -12.62 -16.78 -1.69
N THR A 607 -11.91 -17.40 -0.75
CA THR A 607 -10.45 -17.35 -0.68
C THR A 607 -9.78 -17.77 -1.99
N SER A 608 -10.33 -18.78 -2.68
CA SER A 608 -9.79 -19.30 -3.94
C SER A 608 -9.82 -18.26 -5.08
N THR A 609 -10.80 -17.35 -5.07
CA THR A 609 -10.89 -16.24 -6.02
C THR A 609 -9.81 -15.20 -5.73
N LEU A 610 -9.54 -14.89 -4.46
CA LEU A 610 -8.47 -13.95 -4.11
C LEU A 610 -7.08 -14.53 -4.32
N GLU A 611 -6.86 -15.83 -4.10
CA GLU A 611 -5.61 -16.50 -4.45
C GLU A 611 -5.31 -16.38 -5.96
N ARG A 612 -6.34 -16.51 -6.79
CA ARG A 612 -6.24 -16.31 -8.23
C ARG A 612 -5.96 -14.84 -8.59
N MET A 613 -6.67 -13.88 -7.98
CA MET A 613 -6.41 -12.45 -8.18
C MET A 613 -4.99 -12.06 -7.76
N ALA A 614 -4.51 -12.59 -6.64
CA ALA A 614 -3.14 -12.40 -6.15
C ALA A 614 -2.09 -12.96 -7.11
N SER A 615 -2.29 -14.16 -7.67
CA SER A 615 -1.39 -14.72 -8.70
C SER A 615 -1.38 -13.88 -9.97
N HIS A 616 -2.56 -13.43 -10.40
CA HIS A 616 -2.71 -12.56 -11.56
C HIS A 616 -2.02 -11.20 -11.35
N TRP A 617 -2.13 -10.62 -10.17
CA TRP A 617 -1.45 -9.37 -9.81
C TRP A 617 0.07 -9.51 -9.88
N GLN A 618 0.63 -10.60 -9.35
CA GLN A 618 2.07 -10.90 -9.47
C GLN A 618 2.51 -11.07 -10.92
N THR A 619 1.70 -11.74 -11.75
CA THR A 619 1.98 -11.92 -13.18
C THR A 619 1.94 -10.57 -13.91
N LEU A 620 0.98 -9.72 -13.57
CA LEU A 620 0.85 -8.37 -14.12
C LEU A 620 2.06 -7.50 -13.75
N LEU A 621 2.51 -7.52 -12.50
CA LEU A 621 3.72 -6.81 -12.03
C LEU A 621 4.96 -7.23 -12.83
N ARG A 622 5.14 -8.54 -13.04
CA ARG A 622 6.25 -9.06 -13.87
C ARG A 622 6.12 -8.60 -15.33
N GLY A 623 4.91 -8.55 -15.87
CA GLY A 623 4.63 -8.03 -17.21
C GLY A 623 4.96 -6.54 -17.36
N MET A 624 4.57 -5.72 -16.38
CA MET A 624 4.89 -4.30 -16.32
C MET A 624 6.40 -4.07 -16.28
N LEU A 625 7.13 -4.85 -15.49
CA LEU A 625 8.59 -4.79 -15.40
C LEU A 625 9.27 -5.21 -16.70
N ALA A 626 8.77 -6.24 -17.37
CA ALA A 626 9.38 -6.76 -18.60
C ALA A 626 9.13 -5.87 -19.82
N SER A 627 8.03 -5.12 -19.86
CA SER A 627 7.65 -4.31 -21.03
C SER A 627 6.85 -3.05 -20.65
N PRO A 628 7.50 -2.01 -20.10
CA PRO A 628 6.83 -0.76 -19.71
C PRO A 628 6.10 -0.07 -20.89
N GLY A 629 6.68 -0.12 -22.09
CA GLY A 629 6.05 0.45 -23.30
C GLY A 629 4.84 -0.34 -23.83
N ALA A 630 4.52 -1.52 -23.29
CA ALA A 630 3.40 -2.32 -23.76
C ALA A 630 2.05 -1.76 -23.28
N ARG A 631 0.98 -2.10 -24.00
CA ARG A 631 -0.39 -1.78 -23.59
C ARG A 631 -0.80 -2.61 -22.39
N VAL A 632 -1.47 -1.99 -21.42
CA VAL A 632 -1.96 -2.65 -20.20
C VAL A 632 -2.89 -3.84 -20.54
N ALA A 633 -3.70 -3.71 -21.59
CA ALA A 633 -4.59 -4.76 -22.07
C ALA A 633 -3.85 -6.00 -22.62
N GLU A 634 -2.62 -5.83 -23.10
CA GLU A 634 -1.81 -6.89 -23.73
C GLU A 634 -0.94 -7.63 -22.70
N LEU A 635 -0.82 -7.11 -21.47
CA LEU A 635 -0.04 -7.75 -20.43
C LEU A 635 -0.63 -9.11 -20.02
N PRO A 636 0.23 -10.11 -19.75
CA PRO A 636 -0.22 -11.42 -19.30
C PRO A 636 -0.88 -11.31 -17.92
N LEU A 637 -1.99 -12.01 -17.77
CA LEU A 637 -2.70 -12.13 -16.49
C LEU A 637 -2.60 -13.56 -15.92
N MET A 638 -2.66 -14.55 -16.80
CA MET A 638 -2.58 -15.96 -16.44
C MET A 638 -1.12 -16.40 -16.27
N ASP A 639 -0.85 -17.17 -15.22
CA ASP A 639 0.42 -17.85 -15.05
C ASP A 639 0.56 -19.04 -16.03
N ALA A 640 1.75 -19.63 -16.08
CA ALA A 640 2.05 -20.74 -16.99
C ALA A 640 1.15 -21.97 -16.76
N ARG A 641 0.74 -22.25 -15.51
CA ARG A 641 -0.10 -23.40 -15.15
C ARG A 641 -1.54 -23.18 -15.61
N GLN A 642 -2.06 -21.97 -15.43
CA GLN A 642 -3.38 -21.58 -15.90
C GLN A 642 -3.45 -21.62 -17.43
N LEU A 643 -2.40 -21.15 -18.11
CA LEU A 643 -2.31 -21.21 -19.57
C LEU A 643 -2.29 -22.66 -20.07
N ASP A 644 -1.55 -23.55 -19.39
CA ASP A 644 -1.53 -24.98 -19.72
C ASP A 644 -2.89 -25.66 -19.49
N THR A 645 -3.59 -25.30 -18.42
CA THR A 645 -4.95 -25.77 -18.14
C THR A 645 -5.92 -25.34 -19.25
N ALA A 646 -5.88 -24.07 -19.65
CA ALA A 646 -6.71 -23.55 -20.74
C ALA A 646 -6.39 -24.21 -22.08
N ARG A 647 -5.10 -24.48 -22.35
CA ARG A 647 -4.69 -25.25 -23.54
C ARG A 647 -5.25 -26.66 -23.50
N THR A 648 -5.14 -27.34 -22.35
CA THR A 648 -5.62 -28.71 -22.15
C THR A 648 -7.13 -28.82 -22.34
N TRP A 649 -7.91 -27.90 -21.77
CA TRP A 649 -9.36 -27.86 -21.99
C TRP A 649 -9.75 -27.61 -23.46
N ASN A 650 -8.90 -26.91 -24.21
CA ASN A 650 -9.07 -26.65 -25.64
C ASN A 650 -8.46 -27.73 -26.56
N GLN A 651 -7.97 -28.86 -26.04
CA GLN A 651 -7.56 -30.02 -26.84
C GLN A 651 -8.79 -30.80 -27.35
N THR A 652 -9.72 -30.11 -28.01
CA THR A 652 -10.97 -30.69 -28.55
C THR A 652 -10.81 -31.17 -29.99
N ALA A 653 -9.61 -31.08 -30.57
CA ALA A 653 -9.31 -31.54 -31.91
C ALA A 653 -9.56 -33.06 -32.02
N GLN A 654 -10.66 -33.41 -32.66
CA GLN A 654 -11.02 -34.78 -32.98
C GLN A 654 -11.22 -34.91 -34.48
N ARG A 655 -10.72 -36.02 -35.05
CA ARG A 655 -10.97 -36.35 -36.44
C ARG A 655 -12.44 -36.73 -36.60
N TYR A 656 -13.23 -35.81 -37.14
CA TYR A 656 -14.59 -36.10 -37.59
C TYR A 656 -14.55 -36.57 -39.05
N PRO A 657 -15.38 -37.56 -39.47
CA PRO A 657 -15.47 -37.95 -40.87
C PRO A 657 -16.12 -36.83 -41.71
N ASP A 658 -15.28 -35.95 -42.25
CA ASP A 658 -15.67 -34.79 -43.07
C ASP A 658 -15.58 -35.07 -44.58
N GLU A 659 -15.21 -36.30 -44.96
CA GLU A 659 -15.10 -36.78 -46.34
C GLU A 659 -16.42 -36.63 -47.13
N HIS A 660 -17.55 -36.62 -46.43
CA HIS A 660 -18.88 -36.56 -47.01
C HIS A 660 -19.79 -35.62 -46.22
N CYS A 661 -20.53 -34.77 -46.94
CA CYS A 661 -21.63 -34.01 -46.35
C CYS A 661 -22.71 -34.96 -45.80
N VAL A 662 -23.47 -34.51 -44.79
CA VAL A 662 -24.53 -35.30 -44.13
C VAL A 662 -25.50 -35.94 -45.14
N HIS A 663 -25.90 -35.22 -46.19
CA HIS A 663 -26.80 -35.75 -47.22
C HIS A 663 -26.22 -36.97 -47.96
N ARG A 664 -24.90 -36.99 -48.21
CA ARG A 664 -24.21 -38.15 -48.82
C ARG A 664 -24.18 -39.35 -47.87
N LEU A 665 -24.04 -39.12 -46.56
CA LEU A 665 -24.13 -40.19 -45.56
C LEU A 665 -25.54 -40.81 -45.53
N ILE A 666 -26.58 -39.99 -45.72
CA ILE A 666 -27.97 -40.45 -45.85
C ILE A 666 -28.16 -41.26 -47.15
N GLU A 667 -27.61 -40.79 -48.28
CA GLU A 667 -27.63 -41.53 -49.55
C GLU A 667 -26.94 -42.90 -49.43
N GLN A 668 -25.76 -42.95 -48.81
CA GLN A 668 -25.02 -44.20 -48.56
C GLN A 668 -25.82 -45.15 -47.67
N GLN A 669 -26.47 -44.63 -46.62
CA GLN A 669 -27.33 -45.43 -45.76
C GLN A 669 -28.58 -45.94 -46.50
N ALA A 670 -29.17 -45.14 -47.40
CA ALA A 670 -30.29 -45.55 -48.25
C ALA A 670 -29.91 -46.64 -49.26
N GLN A 671 -28.65 -46.69 -49.70
CA GLN A 671 -28.14 -47.80 -50.51
C GLN A 671 -27.85 -49.04 -49.65
N ARG A 672 -27.26 -48.87 -48.48
CA ARG A 672 -26.83 -49.97 -47.60
C ARG A 672 -28.01 -50.70 -46.94
N SER A 673 -29.06 -49.99 -46.53
CA SER A 673 -30.21 -50.56 -45.82
C SER A 673 -31.50 -49.87 -46.24
N PRO A 674 -31.94 -50.05 -47.49
CA PRO A 674 -33.00 -49.23 -48.10
C PRO A 674 -34.36 -49.34 -47.42
N GLU A 675 -34.71 -50.52 -46.89
CA GLU A 675 -36.01 -50.80 -46.26
C GLU A 675 -36.03 -50.49 -44.75
N ALA A 676 -34.88 -50.12 -44.16
CA ALA A 676 -34.83 -49.75 -42.75
C ALA A 676 -35.60 -48.46 -42.50
N ALA A 677 -36.28 -48.38 -41.34
CA ALA A 677 -36.98 -47.18 -40.90
C ALA A 677 -35.99 -46.01 -40.75
N ALA A 678 -36.24 -44.89 -41.43
CA ALA A 678 -35.42 -43.68 -41.35
C ALA A 678 -36.10 -42.58 -40.53
N VAL A 679 -37.41 -42.39 -40.73
CA VAL A 679 -38.22 -41.39 -40.04
C VAL A 679 -39.55 -42.01 -39.65
N VAL A 680 -39.97 -41.80 -38.40
CA VAL A 680 -41.26 -42.25 -37.87
C VAL A 680 -42.00 -41.01 -37.34
N PHE A 681 -43.22 -40.79 -37.83
CA PHE A 681 -44.08 -39.72 -37.36
C PHE A 681 -45.52 -40.23 -37.22
N GLY A 682 -45.94 -40.48 -35.98
CA GLY A 682 -47.21 -41.15 -35.67
C GLY A 682 -47.29 -42.53 -36.33
N ALA A 683 -48.37 -42.79 -37.07
CA ALA A 683 -48.55 -44.04 -37.82
C ALA A 683 -47.81 -44.09 -39.18
N ARG A 684 -47.15 -42.99 -39.59
CA ARG A 684 -46.41 -42.93 -40.86
C ARG A 684 -44.94 -43.23 -40.60
N GLN A 685 -44.38 -44.11 -41.43
CA GLN A 685 -42.97 -44.46 -41.41
C GLN A 685 -42.42 -44.34 -42.83
N LEU A 686 -41.28 -43.66 -42.96
CA LEU A 686 -40.50 -43.62 -44.20
C LEU A 686 -39.27 -44.50 -44.05
N THR A 687 -39.01 -45.33 -45.06
CA THR A 687 -37.75 -46.05 -45.17
C THR A 687 -36.63 -45.12 -45.66
N TYR A 688 -35.36 -45.47 -45.46
CA TYR A 688 -34.25 -44.67 -45.99
C TYR A 688 -34.33 -44.45 -47.51
N ARG A 689 -34.81 -45.46 -48.27
CA ARG A 689 -35.04 -45.30 -49.71
C ARG A 689 -36.13 -44.25 -50.01
N GLN A 690 -37.25 -44.32 -49.30
CA GLN A 690 -38.37 -43.38 -49.49
C GLN A 690 -37.97 -41.94 -49.12
N LEU A 691 -37.26 -41.77 -48.00
CA LEU A 691 -36.75 -40.48 -47.57
C LEU A 691 -35.79 -39.88 -48.60
N ASN A 692 -34.82 -40.67 -49.07
CA ASN A 692 -33.82 -40.20 -50.04
C ASN A 692 -34.46 -39.81 -51.38
N ASN A 693 -35.43 -40.58 -51.87
CA ASN A 693 -36.14 -40.26 -53.11
C ASN A 693 -36.96 -38.96 -52.98
N ALA A 694 -37.64 -38.76 -51.86
CA ALA A 694 -38.40 -37.53 -51.60
C ALA A 694 -37.48 -36.31 -51.49
N ALA A 695 -36.35 -36.43 -50.78
CA ALA A 695 -35.35 -35.37 -50.65
C ALA A 695 -34.73 -35.01 -52.01
N ASN A 696 -34.37 -36.01 -52.83
CA ASN A 696 -33.84 -35.78 -54.18
C ASN A 696 -34.85 -35.08 -55.09
N GLY A 697 -36.13 -35.45 -55.01
CA GLY A 697 -37.20 -34.80 -55.76
C GLY A 697 -37.27 -33.29 -55.47
N LEU A 698 -37.18 -32.91 -54.19
CA LEU A 698 -37.14 -31.51 -53.79
C LEU A 698 -35.82 -30.83 -54.21
N ALA A 699 -34.68 -31.51 -54.04
CA ALA A 699 -33.37 -30.97 -54.40
C ALA A 699 -33.29 -30.58 -55.87
N TRP A 700 -33.78 -31.42 -56.79
CA TRP A 700 -33.82 -31.10 -58.22
C TRP A 700 -34.68 -29.88 -58.53
N GLN A 701 -35.82 -29.71 -57.86
CA GLN A 701 -36.67 -28.53 -58.03
C GLN A 701 -36.01 -27.25 -57.53
N LEU A 702 -35.25 -27.33 -56.42
CA LEU A 702 -34.51 -26.18 -55.91
C LEU A 702 -33.37 -25.80 -56.86
N ILE A 703 -32.62 -26.78 -57.37
CA ILE A 703 -31.55 -26.56 -58.35
C ILE A 703 -32.11 -25.91 -59.62
N ASP A 704 -33.24 -26.38 -60.13
CA ASP A 704 -33.90 -25.81 -61.32
C ASP A 704 -34.34 -24.34 -61.11
N ARG A 705 -34.64 -23.97 -59.85
CA ARG A 705 -34.96 -22.59 -59.46
C ARG A 705 -33.72 -21.74 -59.14
N GLY A 706 -32.52 -22.24 -59.42
CA GLY A 706 -31.26 -21.50 -59.26
C GLY A 706 -30.66 -21.55 -57.85
N VAL A 707 -31.08 -22.48 -56.98
CA VAL A 707 -30.47 -22.65 -55.65
C VAL A 707 -29.13 -23.36 -55.79
N GLY A 708 -28.05 -22.64 -55.47
CA GLY A 708 -26.68 -23.16 -55.39
C GLY A 708 -26.11 -23.11 -53.96
N PRO A 709 -24.80 -23.38 -53.79
CA PRO A 709 -24.12 -23.16 -52.52
C PRO A 709 -24.32 -21.74 -51.99
N ASP A 710 -24.40 -21.59 -50.66
CA ASP A 710 -24.57 -20.32 -49.94
C ASP A 710 -25.87 -19.52 -50.27
N VAL A 711 -26.80 -20.10 -51.05
CA VAL A 711 -28.12 -19.51 -51.29
C VAL A 711 -29.06 -19.81 -50.12
N LEU A 712 -29.61 -18.76 -49.51
CA LEU A 712 -30.56 -18.88 -48.40
C LEU A 712 -31.93 -19.35 -48.90
N VAL A 713 -32.41 -20.49 -48.38
CA VAL A 713 -33.76 -21.02 -48.64
C VAL A 713 -34.61 -20.91 -47.37
N GLY A 714 -35.67 -20.11 -47.42
CA GLY A 714 -36.62 -19.99 -46.31
C GLY A 714 -37.50 -21.23 -46.18
N ILE A 715 -37.60 -21.80 -44.97
CA ILE A 715 -38.47 -22.94 -44.66
C ILE A 715 -39.57 -22.47 -43.71
N ALA A 716 -40.81 -22.48 -44.17
CA ALA A 716 -42.00 -22.25 -43.35
C ALA A 716 -42.88 -23.50 -43.42
N ALA A 717 -42.86 -24.31 -42.36
CA ALA A 717 -43.62 -25.53 -42.24
C ALA A 717 -44.35 -25.56 -40.88
N GLU A 718 -45.57 -26.07 -40.85
CA GLU A 718 -46.28 -26.36 -39.60
C GLU A 718 -45.56 -27.50 -38.87
N ARG A 719 -45.40 -27.36 -37.55
CA ARG A 719 -44.68 -28.32 -36.69
C ARG A 719 -45.52 -29.51 -36.30
#